data_AF-A0A5E6MJ11-F1
#
_entry.id   AF-A0A5E6MJ11-F1
#
_cell.length_a   1.000
_cell.length_b   1.000
_cell.length_c   1.000
_cell.angle_alpha   90.00
_cell.angle_beta   90.00
_cell.angle_gamma   90.00
#
_symmetry.space_group_name_H-M   'P 1'
#
loop_
_entity.id
_entity.type
_entity.pdbx_description
1 polymer ?
#
loop_
_entity_poly.entity_id
_entity_poly.type
_entity_poly.pdbx_seq_one_letter_code
_entity_poly.pdbx_strand_id
1 'polypeptide(L)'
;MKRLRSLVLPRSTTLLLCLWIGGEAILLPAATLPDAIDRDPVLAQTGWKDRALKWLIASGNSRDFLRADWLDTILLRFLQREGGAALVQRDLLRGDGLLADALTQAFEILRVGSRTAREQVEELAREGHCSLWTSFSANLRALSAIRDYLLTTPSDYPAALFALEAWKHDDRDAFPGSVMETAMRCLLLPPKKPEGLEATWETGKRLGSLTGEGGGALLLLTTFPKKEATFYDTVWEIAWQNLVEDPPLLKEYLERLLVASTSRYWLVRTLQSSLGSMEGDNFVRHYFAIDFLHPTPIGRPKWLWEALVGARAGGGLLPLAKKKLSSLLLTDERYADFLLWHLTRPAEAAAQATREALIQALRQEEEIVRKALETVWEGQIGLATQLEESSWWSLCGATRGKSAADIRRSCSRGELDRTSLLSIGGVLASFFERDDSAWSSLFMNGDEGTAQSFPFLASVFPTLVQIIPECALAWNDTLLHNDQEAFVSFGRWIASRPQSRVTVREYAAWLQRAGDQMRQALGKENPVMGEEAQVFVESFSQWASGTGWEFILHRLQREVGVAQEIRRLFLVTWRANPEEFWRGYGGLAFLPGAKSACQRAADTLVAYGGPEDALRSIAAWDYAVGDACGRVWDVLWESVPDRNRLVQAVLHSDGLSDLNSVLVTATKNVLERPEARSLAEKVARSLGKSIDLLRILAEDPTATREILIRCLTDPSFRESWERSVFLVAKFGDQSPIIAQWILSRKEALDGWNHAFTVTLRDNPLFLRAVVKRMAHAKAGELTWTSEMRKLEQAIMTAILTDRLLWENLIEDKTGGISTYARKNISIP
;
A
#
# COMPACT_ATOMS: atom_id res chain seq x y z
N MET A 1 57.74 3.19 -48.75
CA MET A 1 56.31 3.37 -49.04
C MET A 1 55.77 4.51 -48.20
N LYS A 2 55.14 5.49 -48.87
CA LYS A 2 54.05 6.41 -48.46
C LYS A 2 53.89 6.74 -46.95
N ARG A 3 54.16 7.97 -46.51
CA ARG A 3 53.29 9.18 -46.52
C ARG A 3 52.09 9.15 -45.55
N LEU A 4 52.08 10.16 -44.67
CA LEU A 4 50.97 11.05 -44.25
C LEU A 4 50.47 11.00 -42.78
N ARG A 5 50.63 12.18 -42.15
CA ARG A 5 49.64 13.03 -41.44
C ARG A 5 49.16 12.69 -40.03
N SER A 6 49.33 13.70 -39.17
CA SER A 6 48.42 14.24 -38.14
C SER A 6 47.50 13.24 -37.44
N LEU A 7 47.67 13.10 -36.13
CA LEU A 7 46.54 12.82 -35.25
C LEU A 7 46.81 13.39 -33.85
N VAL A 8 46.03 14.43 -33.54
CA VAL A 8 45.54 14.69 -32.19
C VAL A 8 45.01 13.36 -31.64
N LEU A 9 45.54 12.92 -30.50
CA LEU A 9 45.01 11.81 -29.72
C LEU A 9 44.65 12.35 -28.31
N PRO A 10 43.62 11.77 -27.67
CA PRO A 10 42.38 12.45 -27.36
C PRO A 10 42.15 12.55 -25.84
N ARG A 11 41.07 13.24 -25.46
CA ARG A 11 40.47 13.31 -24.11
C ARG A 11 40.16 11.94 -23.45
N SER A 12 40.53 10.82 -24.06
CA SER A 12 40.28 9.45 -23.57
C SER A 12 41.28 8.97 -22.51
N THR A 13 42.44 9.59 -22.32
CA THR A 13 43.38 9.20 -21.25
C THR A 13 43.03 9.78 -19.88
N THR A 14 42.31 10.91 -19.80
CA THR A 14 41.76 11.43 -18.53
C THR A 14 40.47 10.70 -18.12
N LEU A 15 39.74 10.14 -19.08
CA LEU A 15 38.54 9.31 -18.86
C LEU A 15 38.89 7.89 -18.37
N LEU A 16 40.06 7.37 -18.75
CA LEU A 16 40.56 6.08 -18.26
C LEU A 16 41.04 6.11 -16.80
N LEU A 17 41.41 7.28 -16.26
CA LEU A 17 41.72 7.45 -14.83
C LEU A 17 40.48 7.74 -13.97
N CYS A 18 39.38 8.21 -14.57
CA CYS A 18 38.09 8.36 -13.87
C CYS A 18 37.23 7.08 -13.91
N LEU A 19 37.49 6.16 -14.86
CA LEU A 19 36.85 4.84 -14.93
C LEU A 19 37.55 3.75 -14.09
N TRP A 20 38.66 4.07 -13.41
CA TRP A 20 39.40 3.14 -12.56
C TRP A 20 39.24 3.38 -11.05
N ILE A 21 38.36 4.33 -10.64
CA ILE A 21 38.03 4.58 -9.21
C ILE A 21 36.59 4.11 -8.86
N GLY A 22 35.83 3.60 -9.82
CA GLY A 22 34.55 2.94 -9.57
C GLY A 22 34.61 1.47 -9.94
N GLY A 23 34.93 0.59 -8.98
CA GLY A 23 34.82 -0.85 -9.26
C GLY A 23 35.67 -1.82 -8.47
N GLU A 24 36.33 -1.44 -7.39
CA GLU A 24 36.77 -2.42 -6.39
C GLU A 24 36.38 -1.93 -4.99
N ALA A 25 35.07 -1.99 -4.73
CA ALA A 25 34.67 -2.42 -3.40
C ALA A 25 35.27 -3.83 -3.25
N ILE A 26 36.24 -3.95 -2.33
CA ILE A 26 36.73 -5.23 -1.83
C ILE A 26 35.50 -6.12 -1.66
N LEU A 27 35.37 -7.11 -2.56
CA LEU A 27 34.37 -8.16 -2.50
C LEU A 27 34.59 -8.87 -1.16
N LEU A 28 33.78 -8.49 -0.17
CA LEU A 28 33.53 -9.36 0.96
C LEU A 28 32.95 -10.64 0.36
N PRO A 29 33.52 -11.82 0.66
CA PRO A 29 32.86 -13.06 0.30
C PRO A 29 31.45 -13.00 0.88
N ALA A 30 30.46 -13.22 0.02
CA ALA A 30 29.06 -13.23 0.40
C ALA A 30 28.85 -14.27 1.51
N ALA A 31 28.76 -13.81 2.76
CA ALA A 31 27.95 -14.51 3.73
C ALA A 31 26.51 -14.28 3.26
N THR A 32 26.01 -15.23 2.48
CA THR A 32 24.64 -15.29 2.00
C THR A 32 23.68 -15.13 3.18
N LEU A 33 22.59 -14.40 2.94
CA LEU A 33 21.41 -14.41 3.81
C LEU A 33 21.02 -15.87 4.11
N PRO A 34 20.42 -16.19 5.28
CA PRO A 34 20.03 -17.56 5.60
C PRO A 34 19.12 -18.15 4.50
N ASP A 35 19.22 -19.46 4.26
CA ASP A 35 18.34 -20.24 3.37
C ASP A 35 16.84 -19.95 3.58
N ALA A 36 16.45 -19.44 4.76
CA ALA A 36 15.09 -19.00 5.07
C ALA A 36 14.59 -17.78 4.25
N ILE A 37 15.49 -16.96 3.70
CA ILE A 37 15.15 -15.83 2.80
C ILE A 37 15.04 -16.30 1.36
N ASP A 38 15.83 -17.28 0.96
CA ASP A 38 15.72 -17.95 -0.35
C ASP A 38 14.51 -18.91 -0.39
N ARG A 39 14.00 -19.35 0.76
CA ARG A 39 12.74 -20.10 0.92
C ARG A 39 11.51 -19.21 1.08
N ASP A 40 11.66 -17.89 1.16
CA ASP A 40 10.54 -16.96 1.14
C ASP A 40 10.03 -16.86 -0.31
N PRO A 41 8.79 -17.33 -0.61
CA PRO A 41 8.26 -17.35 -1.97
C PRO A 41 8.17 -15.97 -2.63
N VAL A 42 8.17 -14.90 -1.84
CA VAL A 42 8.13 -13.51 -2.31
C VAL A 42 9.52 -13.05 -2.77
N LEU A 43 10.58 -13.53 -2.12
CA LEU A 43 11.97 -13.11 -2.37
C LEU A 43 12.69 -13.99 -3.41
N ALA A 44 12.32 -15.27 -3.53
CA ALA A 44 12.82 -16.18 -4.56
C ALA A 44 12.34 -15.84 -6.00
N GLN A 45 11.35 -14.95 -6.12
CA GLN A 45 10.64 -14.63 -7.37
C GLN A 45 11.31 -13.61 -8.29
N THR A 46 12.60 -13.30 -8.12
CA THR A 46 13.29 -12.29 -8.94
C THR A 46 13.70 -12.80 -10.33
N GLY A 47 12.74 -13.26 -11.12
CA GLY A 47 12.79 -13.31 -12.59
C GLY A 47 12.56 -11.93 -13.21
N TRP A 48 13.27 -10.91 -12.72
CA TRP A 48 12.98 -9.48 -12.94
C TRP A 48 12.96 -9.06 -14.42
N LYS A 49 13.83 -9.65 -15.26
CA LYS A 49 14.09 -9.14 -16.62
C LYS A 49 12.93 -9.38 -17.59
N ASP A 50 12.36 -10.58 -17.57
CA ASP A 50 11.25 -10.98 -18.44
C ASP A 50 9.91 -10.38 -17.96
N ARG A 51 9.69 -10.35 -16.64
CA ARG A 51 8.51 -9.75 -16.01
C ARG A 51 8.45 -8.23 -16.20
N ALA A 52 9.59 -7.54 -16.12
CA ALA A 52 9.66 -6.09 -16.34
C ALA A 52 9.34 -5.71 -17.79
N LEU A 53 9.88 -6.44 -18.78
CA LEU A 53 9.62 -6.18 -20.19
C LEU A 53 8.14 -6.43 -20.54
N LYS A 54 7.57 -7.54 -20.08
CA LYS A 54 6.14 -7.87 -20.28
C LYS A 54 5.20 -6.86 -19.62
N TRP A 55 5.54 -6.41 -18.41
CA TRP A 55 4.77 -5.38 -17.68
C TRP A 55 4.83 -4.02 -18.36
N LEU A 56 6.01 -3.61 -18.87
CA LEU A 56 6.17 -2.38 -19.65
C LEU A 56 5.32 -2.40 -20.93
N ILE A 57 5.15 -3.58 -21.56
CA ILE A 57 4.34 -3.79 -22.77
C ILE A 57 2.84 -3.75 -22.49
N ALA A 58 2.38 -4.34 -21.38
CA ALA A 58 0.97 -4.45 -21.04
C ALA A 58 0.38 -3.18 -20.39
N SER A 59 1.19 -2.33 -19.75
CA SER A 59 0.74 -1.18 -18.94
C SER A 59 0.67 0.18 -19.69
N GLY A 60 1.07 0.22 -20.97
CA GLY A 60 0.96 1.42 -21.79
C GLY A 60 -0.46 1.64 -22.34
N ASN A 61 -0.97 2.86 -22.26
CA ASN A 61 -2.08 3.29 -23.14
C ASN A 61 -1.66 2.96 -24.59
N SER A 62 -2.38 2.03 -25.21
CA SER A 62 -1.89 1.14 -26.28
C SER A 62 -1.57 1.78 -27.64
N ARG A 63 -1.43 3.11 -27.73
CA ARG A 63 -1.03 3.81 -28.96
C ARG A 63 0.24 4.65 -28.88
N ASP A 64 0.76 4.96 -27.69
CA ASP A 64 1.83 5.98 -27.58
C ASP A 64 3.17 5.49 -27.00
N PHE A 65 3.27 4.27 -26.46
CA PHE A 65 4.41 3.94 -25.59
C PHE A 65 5.16 2.64 -25.91
N LEU A 66 4.60 1.80 -26.77
CA LEU A 66 5.26 0.61 -27.31
C LEU A 66 4.69 0.33 -28.68
N ARG A 67 5.57 0.31 -29.67
CA ARG A 67 5.23 0.03 -31.04
C ARG A 67 4.79 -1.42 -31.15
N ALA A 68 3.49 -1.71 -31.27
CA ALA A 68 2.98 -3.07 -31.49
C ALA A 68 3.66 -3.73 -32.70
N ASP A 69 4.05 -2.90 -33.68
CA ASP A 69 4.90 -3.24 -34.82
C ASP A 69 6.28 -3.80 -34.44
N TRP A 70 6.84 -3.48 -33.27
CA TRP A 70 8.13 -4.00 -32.81
C TRP A 70 8.04 -5.48 -32.39
N LEU A 71 7.05 -5.84 -31.55
CA LEU A 71 6.83 -7.24 -31.17
C LEU A 71 6.33 -8.07 -32.37
N ASP A 72 5.52 -7.47 -33.24
CA ASP A 72 5.15 -8.07 -34.52
C ASP A 72 6.39 -8.30 -35.42
N THR A 73 7.37 -7.39 -35.39
CA THR A 73 8.65 -7.57 -36.11
C THR A 73 9.47 -8.71 -35.54
N ILE A 74 9.51 -8.87 -34.21
CA ILE A 74 10.19 -9.99 -33.55
C ILE A 74 9.50 -11.31 -33.88
N LEU A 75 8.17 -11.36 -33.78
CA LEU A 75 7.35 -12.51 -34.14
C LEU A 75 7.54 -12.90 -35.61
N LEU A 76 7.51 -11.92 -36.51
CA LEU A 76 7.71 -12.13 -37.94
C LEU A 76 9.11 -12.67 -38.22
N ARG A 77 10.16 -12.09 -37.61
CA ARG A 77 11.52 -12.60 -37.69
C ARG A 77 11.64 -14.02 -37.15
N PHE A 78 10.98 -14.33 -36.04
CA PHE A 78 11.00 -15.65 -35.42
C PHE A 78 10.31 -16.70 -36.29
N LEU A 79 9.09 -16.41 -36.74
CA LEU A 79 8.27 -17.36 -37.52
C LEU A 79 8.85 -17.62 -38.92
N GLN A 80 9.67 -16.71 -39.43
CA GLN A 80 10.41 -16.85 -40.69
C GLN A 80 11.80 -17.51 -40.54
N ARG A 81 12.28 -17.75 -39.30
CA ARG A 81 13.55 -18.49 -39.08
C ARG A 81 13.36 -19.99 -39.32
N GLU A 82 14.41 -20.64 -39.82
CA GLU A 82 14.50 -22.10 -39.81
C GLU A 82 14.36 -22.61 -38.37
N GLY A 83 13.35 -23.44 -38.12
CA GLY A 83 13.04 -24.00 -36.80
C GLY A 83 11.91 -23.32 -36.02
N GLY A 84 11.39 -22.16 -36.46
CA GLY A 84 10.25 -21.49 -35.79
C GLY A 84 8.97 -22.34 -35.80
N ALA A 85 8.63 -22.92 -36.96
CA ALA A 85 7.50 -23.85 -37.10
C ALA A 85 7.68 -25.12 -36.25
N ALA A 86 8.91 -25.62 -36.13
CA ALA A 86 9.22 -26.80 -35.34
C ALA A 86 9.04 -26.55 -33.82
N LEU A 87 9.32 -25.34 -33.33
CA LEU A 87 9.04 -24.96 -31.94
C LEU A 87 7.54 -24.88 -31.67
N VAL A 88 6.78 -24.25 -32.58
CA VAL A 88 5.32 -24.16 -32.49
C VAL A 88 4.67 -25.54 -32.57
N GLN A 89 5.06 -26.37 -33.53
CA GLN A 89 4.61 -27.75 -33.65
C GLN A 89 4.81 -28.52 -32.34
N ARG A 90 6.02 -28.41 -31.79
CA ARG A 90 6.39 -29.15 -30.59
C ARG A 90 5.59 -28.68 -29.38
N ASP A 91 5.31 -27.39 -29.21
CA ASP A 91 4.44 -26.91 -28.13
C ASP A 91 2.96 -27.28 -28.33
N LEU A 92 2.46 -27.32 -29.57
CA LEU A 92 1.13 -27.84 -29.89
C LEU A 92 1.00 -29.33 -29.61
N LEU A 93 1.98 -30.15 -30.00
CA LEU A 93 2.01 -31.59 -29.71
C LEU A 93 2.09 -31.87 -28.21
N ARG A 94 2.69 -30.96 -27.45
CA ARG A 94 2.75 -31.03 -25.99
C ARG A 94 1.45 -30.61 -25.30
N GLY A 95 0.47 -30.09 -26.05
CA GLY A 95 -0.87 -29.83 -25.54
C GLY A 95 -1.19 -28.37 -25.23
N ASP A 96 -0.43 -27.41 -25.76
CA ASP A 96 -0.71 -25.98 -25.58
C ASP A 96 -1.98 -25.55 -26.34
N GLY A 97 -3.12 -25.69 -25.66
CA GLY A 97 -4.42 -25.33 -26.21
C GLY A 97 -4.62 -23.83 -26.39
N LEU A 98 -3.90 -22.97 -25.66
CA LEU A 98 -3.99 -21.52 -25.80
C LEU A 98 -3.22 -21.06 -27.05
N LEU A 99 -2.05 -21.64 -27.31
CA LEU A 99 -1.32 -21.44 -28.57
C LEU A 99 -2.14 -21.96 -29.75
N ALA A 100 -2.82 -23.10 -29.60
CA ALA A 100 -3.70 -23.65 -30.62
C ALA A 100 -4.87 -22.71 -30.97
N ASP A 101 -5.49 -22.08 -29.96
CA ASP A 101 -6.56 -21.09 -30.16
C ASP A 101 -6.04 -19.81 -30.81
N ALA A 102 -4.88 -19.31 -30.38
CA ALA A 102 -4.25 -18.13 -30.94
C ALA A 102 -3.88 -18.34 -32.42
N LEU A 103 -3.38 -19.53 -32.78
CA LEU A 103 -3.11 -19.90 -34.18
C LEU A 103 -4.40 -20.07 -34.98
N THR A 104 -5.44 -20.66 -34.38
CA THR A 104 -6.75 -20.80 -35.03
C THR A 104 -7.33 -19.42 -35.34
N GLN A 105 -7.32 -18.49 -34.37
CA GLN A 105 -7.75 -17.12 -34.55
C GLN A 105 -6.89 -16.36 -35.57
N ALA A 106 -5.57 -16.60 -35.59
CA ALA A 106 -4.68 -16.03 -36.59
C ALA A 106 -5.06 -16.48 -38.03
N PHE A 107 -5.39 -17.76 -38.23
CA PHE A 107 -5.89 -18.26 -39.51
C PHE A 107 -7.29 -17.71 -39.85
N GLU A 108 -8.18 -17.55 -38.87
CA GLU A 108 -9.50 -16.92 -39.07
C GLU A 108 -9.38 -15.45 -39.51
N ILE A 109 -8.39 -14.71 -38.99
CA ILE A 109 -8.09 -13.33 -39.43
C ILE A 109 -7.65 -13.29 -40.91
N LEU A 110 -7.06 -14.38 -41.42
CA LEU A 110 -6.78 -14.56 -42.85
C LEU A 110 -8.02 -14.95 -43.68
N ARG A 111 -9.22 -14.90 -43.08
CA ARG A 111 -10.52 -15.31 -43.65
C ARG A 111 -10.61 -16.79 -43.97
N VAL A 112 -9.85 -17.62 -43.26
CA VAL A 112 -10.01 -19.08 -43.31
C VAL A 112 -11.22 -19.44 -42.45
N GLY A 113 -12.12 -20.30 -42.95
CA GLY A 113 -13.27 -20.75 -42.16
C GLY A 113 -12.82 -21.49 -40.91
N SER A 114 -13.49 -21.30 -39.77
CA SER A 114 -13.07 -21.83 -38.45
C SER A 114 -12.72 -23.33 -38.47
N ARG A 115 -13.50 -24.14 -39.19
CA ARG A 115 -13.20 -25.58 -39.37
C ARG A 115 -11.85 -25.82 -40.06
N THR A 116 -11.61 -25.12 -41.17
CA THR A 116 -10.36 -25.23 -41.92
C THR A 116 -9.19 -24.62 -41.14
N ALA A 117 -9.41 -23.56 -40.35
CA ALA A 117 -8.39 -22.98 -39.49
C ALA A 117 -7.92 -24.00 -38.44
N ARG A 118 -8.84 -24.72 -37.79
CA ARG A 118 -8.52 -25.82 -36.87
C ARG A 118 -7.79 -26.97 -37.55
N GLU A 119 -8.27 -27.39 -38.72
CA GLU A 119 -7.61 -28.43 -39.54
C GLU A 119 -6.16 -28.03 -39.87
N GLN A 120 -5.88 -26.75 -40.13
CA GLN A 120 -4.51 -26.25 -40.36
C GLN A 120 -3.64 -26.25 -39.08
N VAL A 121 -4.20 -25.93 -37.91
CA VAL A 121 -3.47 -26.00 -36.63
C VAL A 121 -3.17 -27.45 -36.26
N GLU A 122 -4.09 -28.37 -36.50
CA GLU A 122 -3.87 -29.81 -36.34
C GLU A 122 -2.82 -30.35 -37.31
N GLU A 123 -2.86 -29.94 -38.58
CA GLU A 123 -1.86 -30.29 -39.59
C GLU A 123 -0.48 -29.77 -39.16
N LEU A 124 -0.39 -28.52 -38.72
CA LEU A 124 0.83 -27.93 -38.18
C LEU A 124 1.37 -28.69 -36.98
N ALA A 125 0.51 -29.14 -36.06
CA ALA A 125 0.90 -29.94 -34.92
C ALA A 125 1.41 -31.34 -35.33
N ARG A 126 0.74 -32.01 -36.26
CA ARG A 126 1.13 -33.37 -36.70
C ARG A 126 2.37 -33.38 -37.58
N GLU A 127 2.42 -32.48 -38.55
CA GLU A 127 3.39 -32.54 -39.67
C GLU A 127 4.50 -31.48 -39.56
N GLY A 128 4.34 -30.49 -38.67
CA GLY A 128 5.32 -29.42 -38.50
C GLY A 128 5.27 -28.35 -39.58
N HIS A 129 4.30 -28.48 -40.48
CA HIS A 129 3.99 -27.54 -41.53
C HIS A 129 2.48 -27.55 -41.77
N CYS A 130 1.95 -26.46 -42.30
CA CYS A 130 0.61 -26.42 -42.86
C CYS A 130 0.62 -25.56 -44.12
N SER A 131 -0.34 -25.81 -45.02
CA SER A 131 -0.42 -25.12 -46.31
C SER A 131 -0.50 -23.59 -46.20
N LEU A 132 -0.99 -23.08 -45.06
CA LEU A 132 -1.16 -21.65 -44.80
C LEU A 132 -0.04 -21.02 -43.95
N TRP A 133 0.98 -21.77 -43.56
CA TRP A 133 2.06 -21.28 -42.68
C TRP A 133 2.77 -20.04 -43.24
N THR A 134 3.12 -20.06 -44.53
CA THR A 134 3.78 -18.94 -45.21
C THR A 134 2.87 -17.71 -45.30
N SER A 135 1.57 -17.92 -45.54
CA SER A 135 0.57 -16.85 -45.59
C SER A 135 0.34 -16.21 -44.21
N PHE A 136 0.38 -17.03 -43.15
CA PHE A 136 0.30 -16.59 -41.77
C PHE A 136 1.54 -15.83 -41.31
N SER A 137 2.73 -16.40 -41.49
CA SER A 137 4.01 -15.80 -41.09
C SER A 137 4.41 -14.55 -41.89
N ALA A 138 3.68 -14.22 -42.96
CA ALA A 138 3.83 -13.00 -43.75
C ALA A 138 2.78 -11.91 -43.45
N ASN A 139 1.79 -12.17 -42.58
CA ASN A 139 0.66 -11.26 -42.39
C ASN A 139 0.62 -10.66 -40.97
N LEU A 140 0.96 -9.36 -40.88
CA LEU A 140 0.98 -8.61 -39.62
C LEU A 140 -0.36 -8.60 -38.86
N ARG A 141 -1.50 -8.69 -39.54
CA ARG A 141 -2.82 -8.75 -38.86
C ARG A 141 -3.03 -10.10 -38.20
N ALA A 142 -2.59 -11.19 -38.83
CA ALA A 142 -2.70 -12.53 -38.24
C ALA A 142 -1.76 -12.70 -37.03
N LEU A 143 -0.61 -12.00 -37.02
CA LEU A 143 0.31 -11.99 -35.88
C LEU A 143 -0.28 -11.35 -34.62
N SER A 144 -1.31 -10.51 -34.74
CA SER A 144 -1.96 -9.89 -33.58
C SER A 144 -2.51 -10.91 -32.59
N ALA A 145 -3.14 -12.00 -33.06
CA ALA A 145 -3.66 -13.05 -32.18
C ALA A 145 -2.53 -13.79 -31.41
N ILE A 146 -1.36 -13.94 -32.04
CA ILE A 146 -0.18 -14.58 -31.43
C ILE A 146 0.52 -13.62 -30.45
N ARG A 147 0.61 -12.35 -30.83
CA ARG A 147 1.07 -11.28 -29.93
C ARG A 147 0.18 -11.23 -28.69
N ASP A 148 -1.13 -11.26 -28.87
CA ASP A 148 -2.08 -11.22 -27.77
C ASP A 148 -1.88 -12.46 -26.89
N TYR A 149 -1.75 -13.67 -27.46
CA TYR A 149 -1.33 -14.87 -26.70
C TYR A 149 -0.02 -14.66 -25.92
N LEU A 150 1.03 -14.07 -26.50
CA LEU A 150 2.29 -13.83 -25.78
C LEU A 150 2.16 -12.81 -24.63
N LEU A 151 1.24 -11.85 -24.76
CA LEU A 151 1.00 -10.78 -23.79
C LEU A 151 -0.02 -11.15 -22.72
N THR A 152 -0.98 -12.02 -23.03
CA THR A 152 -2.05 -12.49 -22.14
C THR A 152 -1.74 -13.84 -21.51
N THR A 153 -0.80 -14.63 -22.05
CA THR A 153 -0.27 -15.82 -21.35
C THR A 153 0.61 -15.33 -20.20
N PRO A 154 0.17 -15.43 -18.93
CA PRO A 154 0.58 -14.48 -17.89
C PRO A 154 1.83 -14.92 -17.15
N SER A 155 2.44 -13.91 -16.51
CA SER A 155 3.07 -13.82 -15.16
C SER A 155 3.44 -15.10 -14.38
N ASP A 156 2.67 -16.17 -14.52
CA ASP A 156 2.71 -17.40 -13.74
C ASP A 156 3.50 -18.52 -14.42
N TYR A 157 3.81 -18.41 -15.73
CA TYR A 157 4.70 -19.37 -16.42
C TYR A 157 6.09 -19.44 -15.74
N PRO A 158 6.76 -18.31 -15.39
CA PRO A 158 7.98 -18.36 -14.58
C PRO A 158 7.75 -18.90 -13.17
N ALA A 159 6.63 -18.58 -12.52
CA ALA A 159 6.32 -19.06 -11.17
C ALA A 159 6.12 -20.58 -11.15
N ALA A 160 5.46 -21.15 -12.17
CA ALA A 160 5.28 -22.58 -12.41
C ALA A 160 6.60 -23.31 -12.69
N LEU A 161 7.53 -22.68 -13.44
CA LEU A 161 8.88 -23.19 -13.67
C LEU A 161 9.72 -23.26 -12.38
N PHE A 162 9.71 -22.18 -11.56
CA PHE A 162 10.40 -22.14 -10.27
C PHE A 162 9.80 -23.10 -9.25
N ALA A 163 8.47 -23.20 -9.23
CA ALA A 163 7.70 -24.18 -8.49
C ALA A 163 8.15 -25.64 -8.76
N LEU A 164 8.27 -26.00 -10.04
CA LEU A 164 8.72 -27.34 -10.46
C LEU A 164 10.22 -27.57 -10.20
N GLU A 165 11.01 -26.51 -10.07
CA GLU A 165 12.40 -26.56 -9.64
C GLU A 165 12.52 -26.83 -8.15
N ALA A 166 11.74 -26.13 -7.31
CA ALA A 166 11.66 -26.36 -5.86
C ALA A 166 11.14 -27.76 -5.51
N TRP A 167 10.12 -28.26 -6.23
CA TRP A 167 9.62 -29.63 -6.07
C TRP A 167 10.67 -30.71 -6.42
N LYS A 168 11.55 -30.43 -7.41
CA LYS A 168 12.68 -31.30 -7.77
C LYS A 168 13.78 -31.36 -6.70
N HIS A 169 13.76 -30.42 -5.76
CA HIS A 169 14.65 -30.37 -4.60
C HIS A 169 13.94 -30.85 -3.30
N ASP A 170 12.81 -31.56 -3.45
CA ASP A 170 11.99 -32.16 -2.37
C ASP A 170 11.38 -31.15 -1.38
N ASP A 171 11.27 -29.86 -1.77
CA ASP A 171 10.65 -28.82 -0.96
C ASP A 171 9.14 -28.75 -1.23
N ARG A 172 8.40 -29.68 -0.63
CA ARG A 172 6.96 -29.91 -0.88
C ARG A 172 6.06 -28.82 -0.30
N ASP A 173 6.59 -27.97 0.56
CA ASP A 173 5.83 -27.00 1.36
C ASP A 173 5.81 -25.59 0.74
N ALA A 174 6.52 -25.36 -0.37
CA ALA A 174 6.66 -24.05 -1.02
C ALA A 174 5.41 -23.56 -1.80
N PHE A 175 4.24 -24.18 -1.62
CA PHE A 175 3.07 -23.94 -2.47
C PHE A 175 1.77 -23.64 -1.71
N PRO A 176 0.86 -22.82 -2.28
CA PRO A 176 -0.55 -22.79 -1.87
C PRO A 176 -1.18 -24.18 -2.11
N GLY A 177 -1.81 -24.76 -1.09
CA GLY A 177 -2.34 -26.12 -1.11
C GLY A 177 -3.27 -26.45 -2.30
N SER A 178 -3.98 -25.46 -2.86
CA SER A 178 -4.84 -25.61 -4.03
C SER A 178 -4.09 -25.92 -5.34
N VAL A 179 -2.86 -25.40 -5.52
CA VAL A 179 -2.03 -25.65 -6.71
C VAL A 179 -1.43 -27.05 -6.67
N MET A 180 -0.95 -27.47 -5.50
CA MET A 180 -0.42 -28.83 -5.28
C MET A 180 -1.54 -29.89 -5.38
N GLU A 181 -2.71 -29.63 -4.80
CA GLU A 181 -3.86 -30.53 -4.90
C GLU A 181 -4.32 -30.69 -6.36
N THR A 182 -4.30 -29.62 -7.16
CA THR A 182 -4.63 -29.68 -8.58
C THR A 182 -3.57 -30.43 -9.39
N ALA A 183 -2.28 -30.17 -9.15
CA ALA A 183 -1.16 -30.90 -9.77
C ALA A 183 -1.17 -32.39 -9.44
N MET A 184 -1.46 -32.75 -8.19
CA MET A 184 -1.60 -34.15 -7.75
C MET A 184 -2.86 -34.81 -8.33
N ARG A 185 -3.99 -34.10 -8.43
CA ARG A 185 -5.21 -34.62 -9.11
C ARG A 185 -4.98 -34.84 -10.61
N CYS A 186 -4.15 -34.01 -11.26
CA CYS A 186 -3.74 -34.19 -12.66
C CYS A 186 -2.76 -35.36 -12.84
N LEU A 187 -1.82 -35.56 -11.90
CA LEU A 187 -0.90 -36.71 -11.89
C LEU A 187 -1.60 -38.04 -11.58
N LEU A 188 -2.75 -38.01 -10.88
CA LEU A 188 -3.57 -39.18 -10.55
C LEU A 188 -4.60 -39.56 -11.63
N LEU A 189 -4.71 -38.80 -12.71
CA LEU A 189 -5.45 -39.25 -13.89
C LEU A 189 -4.52 -40.19 -14.68
N PRO A 190 -4.74 -41.52 -14.68
CA PRO A 190 -4.03 -42.37 -15.62
C PRO A 190 -4.28 -41.83 -17.04
N PRO A 191 -3.31 -41.91 -17.96
CA PRO A 191 -3.53 -41.50 -19.33
C PRO A 191 -4.74 -42.27 -19.86
N LYS A 192 -5.88 -41.58 -20.00
CA LYS A 192 -6.94 -42.07 -20.88
C LYS A 192 -6.28 -42.20 -22.25
N LYS A 193 -6.57 -43.30 -22.95
CA LYS A 193 -6.12 -43.52 -24.34
C LYS A 193 -6.23 -42.19 -25.11
N PRO A 194 -5.24 -41.83 -25.95
CA PRO A 194 -5.24 -40.53 -26.63
C PRO A 194 -6.59 -40.30 -27.34
N GLU A 195 -7.38 -39.37 -26.80
CA GLU A 195 -8.74 -39.04 -27.31
C GLU A 195 -8.69 -38.09 -28.52
N GLY A 196 -7.49 -37.74 -29.00
CA GLY A 196 -7.24 -36.79 -30.10
C GLY A 196 -6.49 -35.52 -29.62
N LEU A 197 -5.90 -34.77 -30.55
CA LEU A 197 -5.20 -33.50 -30.26
C LEU A 197 -6.15 -32.47 -29.65
N GLU A 198 -7.35 -32.30 -30.23
CA GLU A 198 -8.36 -31.37 -29.70
C GLU A 198 -8.78 -31.69 -28.27
N ALA A 199 -8.99 -32.98 -27.93
CA ALA A 199 -9.32 -33.38 -26.57
C ALA A 199 -8.17 -33.08 -25.57
N THR A 200 -6.93 -33.18 -26.04
CA THR A 200 -5.72 -32.85 -25.28
C THR A 200 -5.61 -31.34 -25.06
N TRP A 201 -5.85 -30.55 -26.11
CA TRP A 201 -5.88 -29.08 -26.05
C TRP A 201 -7.00 -28.56 -25.16
N GLU A 202 -8.22 -29.09 -25.29
CA GLU A 202 -9.36 -28.74 -24.44
C GLU A 202 -9.14 -29.11 -22.98
N THR A 203 -8.43 -30.21 -22.71
CA THR A 203 -8.00 -30.57 -21.35
C THR A 203 -6.98 -29.54 -20.82
N GLY A 204 -6.00 -29.15 -21.63
CA GLY A 204 -5.04 -28.08 -21.30
C GLY A 204 -5.72 -26.73 -21.01
N LYS A 205 -6.73 -26.35 -21.80
CA LYS A 205 -7.53 -25.12 -21.59
C LYS A 205 -8.37 -25.17 -20.31
N ARG A 206 -9.08 -26.28 -20.06
CA ARG A 206 -9.96 -26.43 -18.88
C ARG A 206 -9.19 -26.41 -17.56
N LEU A 207 -7.95 -26.88 -17.56
CA LEU A 207 -7.05 -26.79 -16.40
C LEU A 207 -6.50 -25.37 -16.17
N GLY A 208 -6.61 -24.49 -17.18
CA GLY A 208 -6.16 -23.10 -17.14
C GLY A 208 -7.01 -22.15 -16.28
N SER A 209 -8.24 -22.49 -15.90
CA SER A 209 -9.06 -21.62 -15.03
C SER A 209 -8.97 -21.99 -13.54
N LEU A 210 -8.55 -23.22 -13.20
CA LEU A 210 -8.50 -23.73 -11.82
C LEU A 210 -7.19 -23.39 -11.08
N THR A 211 -6.17 -22.90 -11.79
CA THR A 211 -4.83 -22.57 -11.25
C THR A 211 -4.40 -21.13 -11.53
N GLY A 212 -5.33 -20.28 -12.00
CA GLY A 212 -5.00 -19.04 -12.70
C GLY A 212 -4.52 -19.32 -14.12
N GLU A 213 -4.41 -18.26 -14.93
CA GLU A 213 -4.13 -18.29 -16.38
C GLU A 213 -2.77 -18.95 -16.79
N GLY A 214 -2.03 -19.57 -15.87
CA GLY A 214 -0.80 -20.35 -16.10
C GLY A 214 -0.95 -21.88 -16.12
N GLY A 215 -2.15 -22.45 -15.98
CA GLY A 215 -2.35 -23.90 -15.84
C GLY A 215 -1.92 -24.77 -17.03
N GLY A 216 -1.98 -24.24 -18.25
CA GLY A 216 -1.48 -24.93 -19.45
C GLY A 216 0.03 -25.17 -19.41
N ALA A 217 0.78 -24.22 -18.84
CA ALA A 217 2.23 -24.32 -18.63
C ALA A 217 2.61 -25.44 -17.66
N LEU A 218 1.81 -25.63 -16.61
CA LEU A 218 2.04 -26.63 -15.58
C LEU A 218 1.87 -28.06 -16.12
N LEU A 219 0.95 -28.26 -17.08
CA LEU A 219 0.78 -29.52 -17.80
C LEU A 219 1.97 -29.82 -18.73
N LEU A 220 2.45 -28.81 -19.47
CA LEU A 220 3.62 -28.90 -20.35
C LEU A 220 4.90 -29.29 -19.59
N LEU A 221 5.05 -28.78 -18.35
CA LEU A 221 6.22 -28.99 -17.52
C LEU A 221 6.22 -30.31 -16.73
N THR A 222 5.03 -30.87 -16.44
CA THR A 222 4.88 -32.13 -15.68
C THR A 222 4.91 -33.37 -16.57
N THR A 223 4.73 -33.22 -17.88
CA THR A 223 4.67 -34.35 -18.81
C THR A 223 6.01 -34.71 -19.46
N PHE A 224 7.02 -33.82 -19.58
CA PHE A 224 8.24 -34.09 -20.35
C PHE A 224 9.53 -33.33 -19.90
N PRO A 225 10.76 -33.79 -20.27
CA PRO A 225 12.01 -33.39 -19.62
C PRO A 225 12.53 -31.95 -19.88
N LYS A 226 13.11 -31.39 -18.80
CA LYS A 226 13.63 -30.01 -18.53
C LYS A 226 14.56 -29.29 -19.55
N LYS A 227 14.88 -29.81 -20.75
CA LYS A 227 16.02 -29.29 -21.57
C LYS A 227 15.68 -28.72 -22.95
N GLU A 228 14.41 -28.57 -23.30
CA GLU A 228 14.01 -28.25 -24.67
C GLU A 228 13.37 -26.86 -24.77
N ALA A 229 13.95 -25.97 -25.59
CA ALA A 229 13.46 -24.60 -25.84
C ALA A 229 11.97 -24.57 -26.24
N THR A 230 11.19 -23.60 -25.79
CA THR A 230 9.77 -23.44 -26.19
C THR A 230 9.62 -22.28 -27.17
N PHE A 231 8.52 -22.25 -27.90
CA PHE A 231 8.10 -21.11 -28.72
C PHE A 231 8.09 -19.82 -27.89
N TYR A 232 7.46 -19.86 -26.71
CA TYR A 232 7.33 -18.73 -25.82
C TYR A 232 8.69 -18.20 -25.33
N ASP A 233 9.52 -19.06 -24.75
CA ASP A 233 10.81 -18.67 -24.17
C ASP A 233 11.77 -18.12 -25.23
N THR A 234 11.78 -18.74 -26.42
CA THR A 234 12.67 -18.34 -27.50
C THR A 234 12.28 -16.96 -28.07
N VAL A 235 10.97 -16.66 -28.19
CA VAL A 235 10.51 -15.34 -28.67
C VAL A 235 10.89 -14.23 -27.68
N TRP A 236 10.72 -14.47 -26.38
CA TRP A 236 11.05 -13.48 -25.35
C TRP A 236 12.56 -13.29 -25.16
N GLU A 237 13.36 -14.35 -25.32
CA GLU A 237 14.81 -14.25 -25.34
C GLU A 237 15.29 -13.37 -26.51
N ILE A 238 14.73 -13.57 -27.70
CA ILE A 238 15.04 -12.74 -28.88
C ILE A 238 14.57 -11.29 -28.66
N ALA A 239 13.39 -11.08 -28.07
CA ALA A 239 12.88 -9.74 -27.77
C ALA A 239 13.82 -8.99 -26.82
N TRP A 240 14.30 -9.67 -25.77
CA TRP A 240 15.25 -9.11 -24.81
C TRP A 240 16.62 -8.82 -25.44
N GLN A 241 17.15 -9.72 -26.26
CA GLN A 241 18.41 -9.49 -26.97
C GLN A 241 18.31 -8.25 -27.90
N ASN A 242 17.24 -8.13 -28.69
CA ASN A 242 17.02 -6.97 -29.55
C ASN A 242 16.84 -5.66 -28.74
N LEU A 243 16.24 -5.74 -27.55
CA LEU A 243 16.08 -4.60 -26.66
C LEU A 243 17.44 -4.10 -26.13
N VAL A 244 18.30 -5.02 -25.70
CA VAL A 244 19.64 -4.70 -25.17
C VAL A 244 20.55 -4.14 -26.27
N GLU A 245 20.35 -4.58 -27.51
CA GLU A 245 21.08 -4.12 -28.69
C GLU A 245 20.58 -2.77 -29.26
N ASP A 246 19.51 -2.20 -28.69
CA ASP A 246 18.96 -0.88 -29.02
C ASP A 246 19.11 0.09 -27.83
N PRO A 247 20.27 0.77 -27.68
CA PRO A 247 20.56 1.59 -26.50
C PRO A 247 19.57 2.75 -26.25
N PRO A 248 19.05 3.46 -27.28
CA PRO A 248 17.96 4.42 -27.09
C PRO A 248 16.71 3.81 -26.47
N LEU A 249 16.28 2.67 -27.00
CA LEU A 249 15.10 1.96 -26.53
C LEU A 249 15.31 1.44 -25.10
N LEU A 250 16.46 0.82 -24.81
CA LEU A 250 16.84 0.38 -23.47
C LEU A 250 16.86 1.54 -22.45
N LYS A 251 17.43 2.69 -22.83
CA LYS A 251 17.49 3.88 -21.97
C LYS A 251 16.07 4.40 -21.65
N GLU A 252 15.20 4.47 -22.65
CA GLU A 252 13.79 4.86 -22.49
C GLU A 252 13.04 3.93 -21.52
N TYR A 253 13.26 2.61 -21.61
CA TYR A 253 12.66 1.66 -20.66
C TYR A 253 13.23 1.75 -19.25
N LEU A 254 14.54 1.98 -19.12
CA LEU A 254 15.18 2.21 -17.82
C LEU A 254 14.61 3.46 -17.15
N GLU A 255 14.46 4.56 -17.88
CA GLU A 255 13.83 5.79 -17.39
C GLU A 255 12.37 5.56 -16.96
N ARG A 256 11.63 4.70 -17.67
CA ARG A 256 10.23 4.34 -17.34
C ARG A 256 10.10 3.43 -16.11
N LEU A 257 10.99 2.45 -15.96
CA LEU A 257 11.11 1.64 -14.74
C LEU A 257 11.50 2.50 -13.53
N LEU A 258 12.35 3.51 -13.73
CA LEU A 258 12.71 4.48 -12.70
C LEU A 258 11.51 5.36 -12.30
N VAL A 259 10.67 5.77 -13.26
CA VAL A 259 9.42 6.49 -12.96
C VAL A 259 8.44 5.62 -12.16
N ALA A 260 8.32 4.33 -12.49
CA ALA A 260 7.45 3.39 -11.76
C ALA A 260 7.96 3.02 -10.35
N SER A 261 9.25 3.23 -10.05
CA SER A 261 9.90 2.96 -8.76
C SER A 261 10.18 4.23 -7.93
N THR A 262 9.76 5.42 -8.39
CA THR A 262 10.09 6.71 -7.77
C THR A 262 9.66 6.81 -6.30
N SER A 263 8.49 6.29 -5.93
CA SER A 263 8.00 6.35 -4.55
C SER A 263 8.81 5.47 -3.60
N ARG A 264 9.12 4.24 -4.00
CA ARG A 264 9.96 3.33 -3.20
C ARG A 264 11.40 3.86 -3.11
N TYR A 265 11.97 4.30 -4.23
CA TYR A 265 13.30 4.91 -4.25
C TYR A 265 13.37 6.16 -3.36
N TRP A 266 12.33 7.02 -3.38
CA TRP A 266 12.22 8.17 -2.49
C TRP A 266 12.20 7.76 -1.02
N LEU A 267 11.43 6.72 -0.66
CA LEU A 267 11.38 6.20 0.72
C LEU A 267 12.74 5.64 1.17
N VAL A 268 13.38 4.81 0.34
CA VAL A 268 14.69 4.23 0.65
C VAL A 268 15.77 5.30 0.73
N ARG A 269 15.75 6.29 -0.16
CA ARG A 269 16.67 7.43 -0.12
C ARG A 269 16.44 8.29 1.12
N THR A 270 15.19 8.49 1.54
CA THR A 270 14.87 9.19 2.79
C THR A 270 15.44 8.41 3.98
N LEU A 271 15.26 7.09 4.04
CA LEU A 271 15.83 6.27 5.11
C LEU A 271 17.36 6.35 5.11
N GLN A 272 17.98 6.23 3.93
CA GLN A 272 19.43 6.31 3.75
C GLN A 272 20.01 7.63 4.21
N SER A 273 19.38 8.76 3.89
CA SER A 273 19.82 10.09 4.32
C SER A 273 19.60 10.28 5.83
N SER A 274 18.47 9.81 6.35
CA SER A 274 18.12 9.89 7.77
C SER A 274 19.09 9.10 8.65
N LEU A 275 19.63 7.98 8.16
CA LEU A 275 20.66 7.24 8.90
C LEU A 275 21.89 8.09 9.21
N GLY A 276 22.19 9.13 8.43
CA GLY A 276 23.29 10.06 8.68
C GLY A 276 23.12 10.96 9.92
N SER A 277 21.88 11.13 10.41
CA SER A 277 21.53 12.02 11.54
C SER A 277 21.87 11.45 12.93
N MET A 278 21.65 12.25 13.98
CA MET A 278 21.74 11.79 15.38
C MET A 278 20.67 10.74 15.69
N GLU A 279 19.48 10.85 15.12
CA GLU A 279 18.43 9.85 15.21
C GLU A 279 18.85 8.55 14.52
N GLY A 280 19.63 8.65 13.44
CA GLY A 280 20.29 7.51 12.83
C GLY A 280 21.20 6.76 13.80
N ASP A 281 21.93 7.48 14.66
CA ASP A 281 22.77 6.84 15.68
C ASP A 281 21.92 6.16 16.75
N ASN A 282 20.83 6.79 17.20
CA ASN A 282 19.89 6.21 18.17
C ASN A 282 19.23 4.94 17.63
N PHE A 283 18.73 4.97 16.39
CA PHE A 283 18.16 3.80 15.72
C PHE A 283 19.15 2.63 15.68
N VAL A 284 20.39 2.89 15.23
CA VAL A 284 21.38 1.82 15.07
C VAL A 284 21.81 1.25 16.42
N ARG A 285 21.96 2.09 17.47
CA ARG A 285 22.22 1.62 18.84
C ARG A 285 21.07 0.77 19.39
N HIS A 286 19.84 1.22 19.20
CA HIS A 286 18.64 0.51 19.63
C HIS A 286 18.49 -0.83 18.90
N TYR A 287 18.63 -0.84 17.57
CA TYR A 287 18.50 -2.03 16.73
C TYR A 287 19.51 -3.13 17.10
N PHE A 288 20.76 -2.74 17.31
CA PHE A 288 21.83 -3.66 17.74
C PHE A 288 21.89 -3.88 19.25
N ALA A 289 20.92 -3.36 20.00
CA ALA A 289 20.82 -3.48 21.44
C ALA A 289 22.09 -3.05 22.22
N ILE A 290 22.80 -2.03 21.72
CA ILE A 290 24.06 -1.56 22.30
C ILE A 290 23.84 -0.82 23.63
N ASP A 291 22.65 -0.23 23.82
CA ASP A 291 22.30 0.54 25.03
C ASP A 291 21.70 -0.32 26.17
N PHE A 292 21.52 -1.64 25.95
CA PHE A 292 20.92 -2.54 26.95
C PHE A 292 22.00 -3.25 27.79
N LEU A 293 21.59 -3.83 28.93
CA LEU A 293 22.44 -4.52 29.93
C LEU A 293 23.37 -5.62 29.36
N HIS A 294 23.13 -6.07 28.13
CA HIS A 294 23.95 -7.04 27.41
C HIS A 294 24.43 -6.45 26.07
N PRO A 295 25.69 -5.97 25.97
CA PRO A 295 26.22 -5.24 24.81
C PRO A 295 26.51 -6.12 23.58
N THR A 296 26.05 -7.38 23.56
CA THR A 296 26.30 -8.32 22.47
C THR A 296 24.99 -8.55 21.73
N PRO A 297 24.81 -8.07 20.48
CA PRO A 297 23.61 -8.37 19.72
C PRO A 297 23.47 -9.89 19.55
N ILE A 298 22.23 -10.40 19.60
CA ILE A 298 21.88 -11.81 19.37
C ILE A 298 20.81 -11.90 18.26
N GLY A 299 20.78 -13.00 17.51
CA GLY A 299 19.79 -13.26 16.45
C GLY A 299 20.03 -12.47 15.16
N ARG A 300 18.95 -12.03 14.49
CA ARG A 300 19.05 -11.29 13.21
C ARG A 300 19.89 -10.00 13.33
N PRO A 301 19.81 -9.22 14.41
CA PRO A 301 20.67 -8.04 14.56
C PRO A 301 22.14 -8.39 14.81
N LYS A 302 22.45 -9.54 15.44
CA LYS A 302 23.83 -10.04 15.51
C LYS A 302 24.37 -10.34 14.13
N TRP A 303 23.60 -11.07 13.34
CA TRP A 303 23.98 -11.41 11.98
C TRP A 303 24.20 -10.15 11.13
N LEU A 304 23.28 -9.18 11.18
CA LEU A 304 23.44 -7.94 10.45
C LEU A 304 24.67 -7.17 10.94
N TRP A 305 24.92 -7.15 12.25
CA TRP A 305 26.12 -6.54 12.82
C TRP A 305 27.39 -7.22 12.28
N GLU A 306 27.44 -8.55 12.29
CA GLU A 306 28.57 -9.33 11.78
C GLU A 306 28.75 -9.18 10.26
N ALA A 307 27.66 -9.06 9.50
CA ALA A 307 27.69 -8.78 8.06
C ALA A 307 28.25 -7.38 7.77
N LEU A 308 27.91 -6.39 8.61
CA LEU A 308 28.37 -5.02 8.45
C LEU A 308 29.83 -4.85 8.92
N VAL A 309 30.19 -5.30 10.11
CA VAL A 309 31.48 -4.97 10.75
C VAL A 309 32.35 -6.17 11.11
N GLY A 310 31.91 -7.39 10.82
CA GLY A 310 32.61 -8.65 11.12
C GLY A 310 32.30 -9.19 12.52
N ALA A 311 32.82 -10.38 12.83
CA ALA A 311 32.61 -11.11 14.09
C ALA A 311 33.19 -10.42 15.37
N ARG A 312 33.66 -9.17 15.28
CA ARG A 312 34.24 -8.44 16.41
C ARG A 312 33.15 -7.73 17.22
N ALA A 313 33.08 -8.05 18.51
CA ALA A 313 32.08 -7.54 19.43
C ALA A 313 32.55 -6.23 20.09
N GLY A 314 31.82 -5.14 19.82
CA GLY A 314 31.96 -3.90 20.57
C GLY A 314 31.31 -2.70 19.87
N GLY A 315 30.61 -1.86 20.64
CA GLY A 315 29.91 -0.67 20.13
C GLY A 315 30.79 0.37 19.42
N GLY A 316 32.13 0.30 19.54
CA GLY A 316 33.06 1.20 18.85
C GLY A 316 33.06 1.10 17.32
N LEU A 317 32.45 0.04 16.74
CA LEU A 317 32.29 -0.13 15.29
C LEU A 317 30.96 0.42 14.75
N LEU A 318 30.14 1.04 15.60
CA LEU A 318 28.86 1.65 15.24
C LEU A 318 28.94 2.62 14.04
N PRO A 319 29.93 3.55 13.96
CA PRO A 319 30.03 4.46 12.81
C PRO A 319 30.28 3.72 11.49
N LEU A 320 31.04 2.61 11.53
CA LEU A 320 31.31 1.78 10.36
C LEU A 320 30.07 0.99 9.95
N ALA A 321 29.34 0.42 10.91
CA ALA A 321 28.08 -0.28 10.68
C ALA A 321 27.05 0.63 10.00
N LYS A 322 26.84 1.84 10.56
CA LYS A 322 25.95 2.87 10.00
C LYS A 322 26.32 3.25 8.57
N LYS A 323 27.61 3.53 8.31
CA LYS A 323 28.09 3.89 6.98
C LYS A 323 27.83 2.77 5.95
N LYS A 324 28.13 1.52 6.31
CA LYS A 324 27.91 0.37 5.43
C LYS A 324 26.43 0.08 5.21
N LEU A 325 25.62 0.15 6.27
CA LEU A 325 24.16 -0.02 6.17
C LEU A 325 23.55 1.03 5.24
N SER A 326 23.93 2.31 5.40
CA SER A 326 23.49 3.40 4.52
C SER A 326 23.86 3.16 3.05
N SER A 327 25.07 2.65 2.77
CA SER A 327 25.46 2.27 1.40
C SER A 327 24.62 1.12 0.87
N LEU A 328 24.40 0.08 1.67
CA LEU A 328 23.69 -1.14 1.26
C LEU A 328 22.23 -0.88 0.93
N LEU A 329 21.56 0.07 1.59
CA LEU A 329 20.16 0.42 1.29
C LEU A 329 19.93 0.83 -0.17
N LEU A 330 20.91 1.46 -0.81
CA LEU A 330 20.80 1.89 -2.21
C LEU A 330 21.39 0.90 -3.21
N THR A 331 22.29 0.01 -2.78
CA THR A 331 23.00 -0.91 -3.67
C THR A 331 22.45 -2.34 -3.66
N ASP A 332 21.76 -2.74 -2.60
CA ASP A 332 21.16 -4.07 -2.48
C ASP A 332 19.75 -3.94 -1.89
N GLU A 333 18.75 -4.13 -2.75
CA GLU A 333 17.35 -3.95 -2.39
C GLU A 333 16.90 -4.86 -1.24
N ARG A 334 17.57 -6.00 -1.03
CA ARG A 334 17.23 -6.91 0.07
C ARG A 334 17.48 -6.30 1.44
N TYR A 335 18.45 -5.39 1.57
CA TYR A 335 18.67 -4.66 2.82
C TYR A 335 17.61 -3.58 3.04
N ALA A 336 17.15 -2.94 1.97
CA ALA A 336 16.03 -2.00 2.04
C ALA A 336 14.72 -2.73 2.37
N ASP A 337 14.46 -3.86 1.72
CA ASP A 337 13.32 -4.74 2.01
C ASP A 337 13.40 -5.23 3.46
N PHE A 338 14.57 -5.69 3.93
CA PHE A 338 14.78 -6.12 5.30
C PHE A 338 14.54 -5.01 6.35
N LEU A 339 14.96 -3.77 6.09
CA LEU A 339 14.70 -2.66 7.02
C LEU A 339 13.23 -2.21 6.97
N LEU A 340 12.68 -2.04 5.77
CA LEU A 340 11.27 -1.65 5.58
C LEU A 340 10.32 -2.75 6.05
N TRP A 341 10.77 -3.99 6.10
CA TRP A 341 10.01 -5.13 6.60
C TRP A 341 9.71 -5.06 8.10
N HIS A 342 10.53 -4.32 8.86
CA HIS A 342 10.16 -3.97 10.25
C HIS A 342 8.96 -3.00 10.30
N LEU A 343 8.48 -2.52 9.14
CA LEU A 343 7.21 -1.80 8.99
C LEU A 343 6.08 -2.72 8.45
N THR A 344 6.34 -3.99 8.08
CA THR A 344 5.39 -4.92 7.42
C THR A 344 5.07 -6.25 8.13
N ARG A 345 5.98 -6.84 8.94
CA ARG A 345 5.74 -7.95 9.92
C ARG A 345 5.74 -9.40 9.43
N PRO A 346 6.89 -10.09 9.41
CA PRO A 346 6.99 -11.29 10.27
C PRO A 346 7.72 -11.22 11.63
N ALA A 347 8.37 -10.13 12.05
CA ALA A 347 8.98 -10.05 13.41
C ALA A 347 7.99 -9.59 14.47
N GLU A 348 6.95 -8.84 14.11
CA GLU A 348 5.99 -8.29 15.08
C GLU A 348 4.84 -9.27 15.38
N ALA A 349 4.95 -10.57 15.04
CA ALA A 349 3.85 -11.52 15.25
C ALA A 349 3.48 -11.65 16.74
N ALA A 350 4.46 -11.78 17.64
CA ALA A 350 4.22 -11.85 19.07
C ALA A 350 3.71 -10.52 19.64
N ALA A 351 4.36 -9.38 19.32
CA ALA A 351 3.88 -8.08 19.77
C ALA A 351 2.48 -7.74 19.24
N GLN A 352 2.19 -8.04 17.98
CA GLN A 352 0.89 -7.78 17.38
C GLN A 352 -0.17 -8.72 17.91
N ALA A 353 0.10 -10.02 17.98
CA ALA A 353 -0.87 -10.95 18.55
C ALA A 353 -1.13 -10.61 20.03
N THR A 354 -0.14 -10.09 20.76
CA THR A 354 -0.33 -9.55 22.11
C THR A 354 -1.20 -8.29 22.10
N ARG A 355 -1.01 -7.36 21.15
CA ARG A 355 -1.84 -6.16 20.99
C ARG A 355 -3.27 -6.50 20.62
N GLU A 356 -3.47 -7.37 19.65
CA GLU A 356 -4.78 -7.86 19.20
C GLU A 356 -5.49 -8.61 20.32
N ALA A 357 -4.76 -9.48 21.03
CA ALA A 357 -5.29 -10.15 22.21
C ALA A 357 -5.73 -9.14 23.27
N LEU A 358 -4.93 -8.10 23.55
CA LEU A 358 -5.31 -7.05 24.48
C LEU A 358 -6.56 -6.29 24.01
N ILE A 359 -6.65 -5.91 22.73
CA ILE A 359 -7.80 -5.21 22.14
C ILE A 359 -9.06 -6.07 22.26
N GLN A 360 -8.98 -7.35 21.93
CA GLN A 360 -10.08 -8.29 22.06
C GLN A 360 -10.50 -8.46 23.51
N ALA A 361 -9.54 -8.68 24.40
CA ALA A 361 -9.79 -8.89 25.81
C ALA A 361 -10.39 -7.65 26.49
N LEU A 362 -9.93 -6.44 26.14
CA LEU A 362 -10.54 -5.19 26.61
C LEU A 362 -12.02 -5.04 26.19
N ARG A 363 -12.46 -5.71 25.12
CA ARG A 363 -13.85 -5.69 24.66
C ARG A 363 -14.72 -6.79 25.27
N GLN A 364 -14.12 -7.83 25.85
CA GLN A 364 -14.81 -9.07 26.23
C GLN A 364 -14.67 -9.41 27.73
N GLU A 365 -13.55 -9.04 28.37
CA GLU A 365 -13.16 -9.44 29.72
C GLU A 365 -13.20 -8.28 30.72
N GLU A 366 -14.12 -8.33 31.69
CA GLU A 366 -14.29 -7.29 32.70
C GLU A 366 -13.04 -7.06 33.56
N GLU A 367 -12.34 -8.14 33.92
CA GLU A 367 -11.16 -8.08 34.79
C GLU A 367 -10.02 -7.30 34.14
N ILE A 368 -9.85 -7.43 32.83
CA ILE A 368 -8.80 -6.72 32.07
C ILE A 368 -9.15 -5.24 31.96
N VAL A 369 -10.42 -4.90 31.76
CA VAL A 369 -10.88 -3.50 31.77
C VAL A 369 -10.65 -2.84 33.13
N ARG A 370 -10.98 -3.53 34.24
CA ARG A 370 -10.76 -3.00 35.59
C ARG A 370 -9.26 -2.74 35.84
N LYS A 371 -8.40 -3.71 35.53
CA LYS A 371 -6.94 -3.56 35.63
C LYS A 371 -6.42 -2.41 34.76
N ALA A 372 -6.99 -2.21 33.56
CA ALA A 372 -6.61 -1.11 32.69
C ALA A 372 -6.98 0.25 33.31
N LEU A 373 -8.20 0.38 33.85
CA LEU A 373 -8.68 1.58 34.53
C LEU A 373 -7.88 1.92 35.79
N GLU A 374 -7.41 0.91 36.51
CA GLU A 374 -6.51 1.08 37.66
C GLU A 374 -5.13 1.58 37.20
N THR A 375 -4.54 0.97 36.16
CA THR A 375 -3.09 1.14 35.89
C THR A 375 -2.76 2.25 34.87
N VAL A 376 -3.52 2.37 33.78
CA VAL A 376 -3.26 3.35 32.69
C VAL A 376 -3.36 4.80 33.20
N TRP A 377 -4.15 5.01 34.25
CA TRP A 377 -4.40 6.33 34.83
C TRP A 377 -3.65 6.62 36.13
N GLU A 378 -3.15 5.60 36.83
CA GLU A 378 -2.33 5.79 38.04
C GLU A 378 -0.84 5.97 37.72
N GLY A 379 -0.35 5.42 36.61
CA GLY A 379 1.08 5.45 36.26
C GLY A 379 1.50 6.46 35.18
N GLN A 380 0.58 6.95 34.34
CA GLN A 380 0.94 7.72 33.14
C GLN A 380 -0.07 8.86 32.83
N ILE A 381 0.08 9.99 33.52
CA ILE A 381 -0.76 11.20 33.33
C ILE A 381 -0.84 11.62 31.85
N GLY A 382 0.25 11.44 31.10
CA GLY A 382 0.30 11.72 29.66
C GLY A 382 -0.64 10.84 28.84
N LEU A 383 -0.70 9.53 29.12
CA LEU A 383 -1.54 8.58 28.39
C LEU A 383 -3.04 8.81 28.68
N ALA A 384 -3.36 9.12 29.94
CA ALA A 384 -4.70 9.52 30.36
C ALA A 384 -5.20 10.75 29.60
N THR A 385 -4.35 11.77 29.47
CA THR A 385 -4.69 13.02 28.78
C THR A 385 -4.92 12.77 27.29
N GLN A 386 -4.04 12.01 26.63
CA GLN A 386 -4.19 11.63 25.22
C GLN A 386 -5.50 10.86 24.96
N LEU A 387 -5.88 9.99 25.89
CA LEU A 387 -7.11 9.23 25.80
C LEU A 387 -8.35 10.10 25.96
N GLU A 388 -8.35 11.07 26.88
CA GLU A 388 -9.45 12.05 27.05
C GLU A 388 -9.60 12.96 25.82
N GLU A 389 -8.49 13.34 25.19
CA GLU A 389 -8.45 14.11 23.94
C GLU A 389 -8.85 13.28 22.71
N SER A 390 -8.91 11.96 22.82
CA SER A 390 -9.23 11.08 21.71
C SER A 390 -10.69 11.21 21.28
N SER A 391 -10.94 11.09 19.97
CA SER A 391 -12.29 11.18 19.41
C SER A 391 -13.24 10.13 19.98
N TRP A 392 -12.74 8.93 20.30
CA TRP A 392 -13.53 7.83 20.86
C TRP A 392 -14.07 8.14 22.26
N TRP A 393 -13.36 8.95 23.05
CA TRP A 393 -13.78 9.35 24.39
C TRP A 393 -15.10 10.14 24.37
N SER A 394 -15.27 11.02 23.39
CA SER A 394 -16.47 11.83 23.23
C SER A 394 -17.66 11.05 22.62
N LEU A 395 -17.38 10.02 21.83
CA LEU A 395 -18.38 9.23 21.11
C LEU A 395 -19.09 8.21 22.01
N CYS A 396 -18.41 7.65 23.01
CA CYS A 396 -18.99 6.64 23.90
C CYS A 396 -19.85 7.25 25.02
N GLY A 397 -21.06 6.72 25.22
CA GLY A 397 -21.99 7.22 26.25
C GLY A 397 -21.50 7.03 27.70
N ALA A 398 -20.62 6.05 27.94
CA ALA A 398 -20.08 5.78 29.27
C ALA A 398 -18.99 6.79 29.69
N THR A 399 -18.27 7.37 28.71
CA THR A 399 -17.13 8.29 28.90
C THR A 399 -17.49 9.76 28.60
N ARG A 400 -18.51 10.02 27.78
CA ARG A 400 -18.89 11.37 27.34
C ARG A 400 -19.14 12.30 28.52
N GLY A 401 -18.43 13.43 28.54
CA GLY A 401 -18.57 14.48 29.55
C GLY A 401 -17.98 14.12 30.92
N LYS A 402 -17.25 13.01 31.04
CA LYS A 402 -16.54 12.60 32.25
C LYS A 402 -15.04 12.71 32.04
N SER A 403 -14.33 13.15 33.08
CA SER A 403 -12.87 12.97 33.12
C SER A 403 -12.55 11.51 33.38
N ALA A 404 -11.37 11.06 32.99
CA ALA A 404 -10.96 9.70 33.26
C ALA A 404 -10.79 9.44 34.77
N ALA A 405 -10.46 10.48 35.55
CA ALA A 405 -10.47 10.43 37.01
C ALA A 405 -11.87 10.14 37.59
N ASP A 406 -12.94 10.64 36.95
CA ASP A 406 -14.32 10.32 37.36
C ASP A 406 -14.67 8.87 37.09
N ILE A 407 -14.31 8.38 35.91
CA ILE A 407 -14.55 6.98 35.51
C ILE A 407 -13.82 6.03 36.44
N ARG A 408 -12.57 6.34 36.81
CA ARG A 408 -11.80 5.57 37.78
C ARG A 408 -12.49 5.52 39.14
N ARG A 409 -12.96 6.67 39.64
CA ARG A 409 -13.68 6.74 40.91
C ARG A 409 -14.94 5.87 40.87
N SER A 410 -15.73 5.95 39.81
CA SER A 410 -16.91 5.10 39.63
C SER A 410 -16.55 3.61 39.53
N CYS A 411 -15.45 3.25 38.85
CA CYS A 411 -14.96 1.87 38.81
C CYS A 411 -14.57 1.35 40.21
N SER A 412 -13.77 2.11 40.96
CA SER A 412 -13.31 1.75 42.31
C SER A 412 -14.46 1.61 43.31
N ARG A 413 -15.56 2.31 43.09
CA ARG A 413 -16.78 2.26 43.92
C ARG A 413 -17.77 1.19 43.46
N GLY A 414 -17.49 0.47 42.37
CA GLY A 414 -18.41 -0.52 41.81
C GLY A 414 -19.67 0.08 41.18
N GLU A 415 -19.64 1.35 40.77
CA GLU A 415 -20.78 2.06 40.17
C GLU A 415 -20.95 1.75 38.67
N LEU A 416 -19.95 1.14 38.04
CA LEU A 416 -19.98 0.76 36.63
C LEU A 416 -20.48 -0.69 36.50
N ASP A 417 -21.59 -0.87 35.78
CA ASP A 417 -22.07 -2.19 35.38
C ASP A 417 -21.20 -2.79 34.27
N ARG A 418 -21.40 -4.10 34.01
CA ARG A 418 -20.66 -4.84 32.97
C ARG A 418 -20.69 -4.13 31.62
N THR A 419 -21.87 -3.67 31.20
CA THR A 419 -22.05 -3.02 29.89
C THR A 419 -21.26 -1.71 29.81
N SER A 420 -21.27 -0.90 30.88
CA SER A 420 -20.48 0.34 30.94
C SER A 420 -18.99 0.05 30.95
N LEU A 421 -18.54 -0.96 31.72
CA LEU A 421 -17.15 -1.39 31.74
C LEU A 421 -16.67 -1.81 30.36
N LEU A 422 -17.37 -2.74 29.69
CA LEU A 422 -16.98 -3.19 28.36
C LEU A 422 -17.07 -2.07 27.31
N SER A 423 -17.99 -1.11 27.46
CA SER A 423 -18.05 0.08 26.60
C SER A 423 -16.83 0.99 26.76
N ILE A 424 -16.34 1.18 28.01
CA ILE A 424 -15.09 1.88 28.29
C ILE A 424 -13.88 1.09 27.77
N GLY A 425 -13.90 -0.24 27.94
CA GLY A 425 -12.93 -1.16 27.35
C GLY A 425 -12.86 -1.06 25.84
N GLY A 426 -13.99 -0.87 25.15
CA GLY A 426 -14.04 -0.60 23.72
C GLY A 426 -13.38 0.71 23.29
N VAL A 427 -13.46 1.75 24.13
CA VAL A 427 -12.76 3.04 23.90
C VAL A 427 -11.25 2.84 24.04
N LEU A 428 -10.80 2.19 25.12
CA LEU A 428 -9.39 1.84 25.33
C LEU A 428 -8.83 0.97 24.20
N ALA A 429 -9.58 -0.05 23.80
CA ALA A 429 -9.23 -0.94 22.70
C ALA A 429 -9.05 -0.15 21.40
N SER A 430 -9.97 0.76 21.09
CA SER A 430 -9.90 1.60 19.89
C SER A 430 -8.71 2.57 19.92
N PHE A 431 -8.37 3.09 21.10
CA PHE A 431 -7.21 3.94 21.31
C PHE A 431 -5.90 3.17 21.09
N PHE A 432 -5.72 2.04 21.79
CA PHE A 432 -4.53 1.20 21.62
C PHE A 432 -4.44 0.56 20.24
N GLU A 433 -5.54 0.33 19.53
CA GLU A 433 -5.54 -0.19 18.15
C GLU A 433 -4.97 0.83 17.15
N ARG A 434 -5.18 2.13 17.39
CA ARG A 434 -4.91 3.18 16.39
C ARG A 434 -3.76 4.10 16.76
N ASP A 435 -3.32 4.11 18.01
CA ASP A 435 -2.21 4.91 18.49
C ASP A 435 -1.01 4.02 18.87
N ASP A 436 0.01 4.01 18.01
CA ASP A 436 1.24 3.26 18.24
C ASP A 436 2.11 3.83 19.35
N SER A 437 1.97 5.13 19.66
CA SER A 437 2.65 5.77 20.80
C SER A 437 2.00 5.32 22.10
N ALA A 438 0.67 5.26 22.14
CA ALA A 438 -0.07 4.71 23.27
C ALA A 438 0.29 3.24 23.50
N TRP A 439 0.33 2.43 22.43
CA TRP A 439 0.78 1.04 22.51
C TRP A 439 2.22 0.93 23.06
N SER A 440 3.17 1.70 22.54
CA SER A 440 4.55 1.65 23.03
C SER A 440 4.74 2.12 24.45
N SER A 441 3.91 3.07 24.91
CA SER A 441 4.01 3.62 26.26
C SER A 441 3.71 2.57 27.34
N LEU A 442 3.04 1.47 26.98
CA LEU A 442 2.86 0.30 27.86
C LEU A 442 4.18 -0.42 28.19
N PHE A 443 5.24 -0.17 27.41
CA PHE A 443 6.52 -0.86 27.48
C PHE A 443 7.72 0.07 27.64
N MET A 444 7.65 1.27 27.09
CA MET A 444 8.76 2.22 26.97
C MET A 444 8.51 3.42 27.90
N ASN A 445 9.35 3.59 28.93
CA ASN A 445 9.29 4.76 29.81
C ASN A 445 9.92 5.98 29.12
N GLY A 446 9.23 7.12 29.15
CA GLY A 446 9.75 8.40 28.66
C GLY A 446 10.69 9.11 29.63
N ASP A 447 10.58 8.83 30.94
CA ASP A 447 11.42 9.42 31.98
C ASP A 447 12.48 8.42 32.47
N GLU A 448 13.70 8.93 32.59
CA GLU A 448 14.96 8.25 32.74
C GLU A 448 14.98 7.07 33.75
N GLY A 449 15.34 5.89 33.25
CA GLY A 449 16.25 4.97 33.96
C GLY A 449 15.74 4.27 35.23
N THR A 450 14.46 4.34 35.58
CA THR A 450 13.91 3.57 36.72
C THR A 450 12.63 2.85 36.36
N ALA A 451 12.71 1.52 36.29
CA ALA A 451 11.57 0.62 36.18
C ALA A 451 10.85 0.57 37.53
N GLN A 452 9.98 1.53 37.82
CA GLN A 452 9.13 1.50 39.01
C GLN A 452 7.66 1.75 38.67
N SER A 453 6.98 0.68 38.30
CA SER A 453 5.62 0.29 38.74
C SER A 453 5.22 -0.91 37.88
N PHE A 454 4.58 -1.92 38.46
CA PHE A 454 4.13 -3.12 37.74
C PHE A 454 3.45 -2.72 36.41
N PRO A 455 4.01 -3.06 35.24
CA PRO A 455 3.37 -2.69 33.98
C PRO A 455 2.00 -3.33 33.92
N PHE A 456 0.95 -2.58 33.61
CA PHE A 456 -0.42 -3.09 33.35
C PHE A 456 -0.37 -4.41 32.58
N LEU A 457 0.45 -4.44 31.52
CA LEU A 457 0.59 -5.60 30.67
C LEU A 457 1.20 -6.81 31.37
N ALA A 458 2.13 -6.64 32.31
CA ALA A 458 2.67 -7.74 33.10
C ALA A 458 1.55 -8.50 33.85
N SER A 459 0.53 -7.77 34.30
CA SER A 459 -0.58 -8.31 35.09
C SER A 459 -1.68 -8.98 34.25
N VAL A 460 -1.74 -8.70 32.94
CA VAL A 460 -2.77 -9.24 32.04
C VAL A 460 -2.20 -10.19 30.98
N PHE A 461 -0.91 -10.10 30.65
CA PHE A 461 -0.27 -10.89 29.60
C PHE A 461 -0.49 -12.41 29.76
N PRO A 462 -0.35 -13.01 30.96
CA PRO A 462 -0.67 -14.43 31.13
C PRO A 462 -2.12 -14.76 30.75
N THR A 463 -3.07 -13.90 31.10
CA THR A 463 -4.48 -14.05 30.74
C THR A 463 -4.69 -13.93 29.22
N LEU A 464 -3.98 -12.99 28.55
CA LEU A 464 -4.05 -12.83 27.09
C LEU A 464 -3.63 -14.12 26.37
N VAL A 465 -2.53 -14.75 26.79
CA VAL A 465 -2.05 -16.02 26.24
C VAL A 465 -3.06 -17.15 26.47
N GLN A 466 -3.74 -17.17 27.62
CA GLN A 466 -4.70 -18.23 27.96
C GLN A 466 -5.98 -18.16 27.15
N ILE A 467 -6.51 -16.95 26.90
CA ILE A 467 -7.82 -16.78 26.27
C ILE A 467 -7.75 -16.58 24.76
N ILE A 468 -6.58 -16.15 24.23
CA ILE A 468 -6.38 -15.89 22.79
C ILE A 468 -5.36 -16.88 22.19
N PRO A 469 -5.82 -17.95 21.51
CA PRO A 469 -4.97 -18.97 20.90
C PRO A 469 -3.91 -18.44 19.92
N GLU A 470 -4.24 -17.40 19.15
CA GLU A 470 -3.35 -16.76 18.18
C GLU A 470 -2.15 -16.10 18.87
N CYS A 471 -2.37 -15.52 20.07
CA CYS A 471 -1.31 -14.96 20.89
C CYS A 471 -0.37 -16.06 21.40
N ALA A 472 -0.93 -17.18 21.87
CA ALA A 472 -0.12 -18.31 22.30
C ALA A 472 0.71 -18.92 21.16
N LEU A 473 0.12 -19.10 19.98
CA LEU A 473 0.81 -19.60 18.79
C LEU A 473 1.96 -18.67 18.36
N ALA A 474 1.71 -17.36 18.32
CA ALA A 474 2.72 -16.38 17.94
C ALA A 474 3.93 -16.39 18.90
N TRP A 475 3.70 -16.57 20.20
CA TRP A 475 4.79 -16.71 21.18
C TRP A 475 5.51 -18.05 21.09
N ASN A 476 4.80 -19.16 20.80
CA ASN A 476 5.42 -20.46 20.53
C ASN A 476 6.40 -20.38 19.34
N ASP A 477 5.95 -19.81 18.22
CA ASP A 477 6.77 -19.62 17.02
C ASP A 477 7.93 -18.65 17.27
N THR A 478 7.71 -17.62 18.10
CA THR A 478 8.77 -16.68 18.49
C THR A 478 9.87 -17.37 19.30
N LEU A 479 9.52 -18.20 20.28
CA LEU A 479 10.49 -18.99 21.03
C LEU A 479 11.25 -19.95 20.10
N LEU A 480 10.55 -20.66 19.21
CA LEU A 480 11.17 -21.65 18.33
C LEU A 480 12.16 -21.05 17.33
N HIS A 481 11.86 -19.86 16.79
CA HIS A 481 12.53 -19.36 15.60
C HIS A 481 13.21 -18.00 15.76
N ASN A 482 12.76 -17.16 16.69
CA ASN A 482 13.07 -15.73 16.66
C ASN A 482 13.67 -15.17 17.95
N ASP A 483 13.59 -15.90 19.07
CA ASP A 483 14.14 -15.48 20.37
C ASP A 483 14.84 -16.63 21.12
N GLN A 484 16.14 -16.78 20.86
CA GLN A 484 16.95 -17.82 21.48
C GLN A 484 17.15 -17.63 23.00
N GLU A 485 17.12 -16.39 23.49
CA GLU A 485 17.29 -16.11 24.92
C GLU A 485 16.05 -16.54 25.69
N ALA A 486 14.87 -16.13 25.22
CA ALA A 486 13.59 -16.58 25.77
C ALA A 486 13.42 -18.09 25.62
N PHE A 487 13.84 -18.68 24.49
CA PHE A 487 13.84 -20.12 24.28
C PHE A 487 14.66 -20.87 25.33
N VAL A 488 15.91 -20.45 25.56
CA VAL A 488 16.79 -21.09 26.54
C VAL A 488 16.29 -20.87 27.97
N SER A 489 15.80 -19.66 28.28
CA SER A 489 15.28 -19.32 29.61
C SER A 489 14.02 -20.12 29.94
N PHE A 490 13.04 -20.16 29.03
CA PHE A 490 11.84 -20.97 29.18
C PHE A 490 12.17 -22.47 29.21
N GLY A 491 13.07 -22.94 28.35
CA GLY A 491 13.52 -24.33 28.31
C GLY A 491 14.17 -24.80 29.63
N ARG A 492 15.02 -23.96 30.23
CA ARG A 492 15.62 -24.24 31.55
C ARG A 492 14.56 -24.25 32.65
N TRP A 493 13.64 -23.28 32.61
CA TRP A 493 12.57 -23.18 33.59
C TRP A 493 11.64 -24.39 33.53
N ILE A 494 11.18 -24.79 32.34
CA ILE A 494 10.24 -25.89 32.18
C ILE A 494 10.88 -27.25 32.46
N ALA A 495 12.16 -27.44 32.12
CA ALA A 495 12.89 -28.67 32.44
C ALA A 495 13.18 -28.81 33.95
N SER A 496 13.18 -27.70 34.70
CA SER A 496 13.33 -27.72 36.16
C SER A 496 12.04 -28.06 36.92
N ARG A 497 10.90 -28.10 36.23
CA ARG A 497 9.58 -28.36 36.83
C ARG A 497 9.30 -29.88 36.84
N PRO A 498 8.95 -30.47 37.99
CA PRO A 498 8.67 -31.92 38.07
C PRO A 498 7.43 -32.36 37.29
N GLN A 499 6.52 -31.42 36.99
CA GLN A 499 5.18 -31.69 36.48
C GLN A 499 5.10 -31.67 34.94
N SER A 500 6.05 -31.00 34.27
CA SER A 500 6.00 -30.68 32.84
C SER A 500 6.45 -31.82 31.91
N ARG A 501 7.09 -32.88 32.42
CA ARG A 501 7.57 -34.07 31.66
C ARG A 501 8.51 -33.81 30.46
N VAL A 502 8.79 -32.56 30.09
CA VAL A 502 9.63 -32.19 28.94
C VAL A 502 11.10 -32.16 29.31
N THR A 503 11.91 -33.06 28.73
CA THR A 503 13.37 -33.02 28.90
C THR A 503 14.02 -31.98 27.96
N VAL A 504 15.28 -31.59 28.26
CA VAL A 504 16.05 -30.66 27.42
C VAL A 504 16.15 -31.13 25.95
N ARG A 505 16.19 -32.44 25.71
CA ARG A 505 16.25 -33.01 24.36
C ARG A 505 14.90 -33.00 23.63
N GLU A 506 13.79 -33.05 24.37
CA GLU A 506 12.44 -33.09 23.82
C GLU A 506 11.82 -31.71 23.64
N TYR A 507 12.39 -30.68 24.28
CA TYR A 507 11.84 -29.32 24.33
C TYR A 507 11.51 -28.72 22.96
N ALA A 508 12.43 -28.77 21.99
CA ALA A 508 12.19 -28.22 20.65
C ALA A 508 11.09 -28.99 19.90
N ALA A 509 11.13 -30.32 19.94
CA ALA A 509 10.13 -31.16 19.26
C ALA A 509 8.73 -31.02 19.92
N TRP A 510 8.68 -30.90 21.24
CA TRP A 510 7.45 -30.62 21.98
C TRP A 510 6.87 -29.26 21.61
N LEU A 511 7.67 -28.20 21.59
CA LEU A 511 7.21 -26.87 21.16
C LEU A 511 6.63 -26.90 19.74
N GLN A 512 7.31 -27.59 18.81
CA GLN A 512 6.85 -27.69 17.43
C GLN A 512 5.51 -28.41 17.30
N ARG A 513 5.34 -29.54 18.00
CA ARG A 513 4.06 -30.27 18.05
C ARG A 513 2.95 -29.47 18.74
N ALA A 514 3.28 -28.70 19.79
CA ALA A 514 2.34 -27.78 20.43
C ALA A 514 1.87 -26.70 19.46
N GLY A 515 2.78 -26.11 18.69
CA GLY A 515 2.45 -25.15 17.62
C GLY A 515 1.57 -25.76 16.53
N ASP A 516 1.86 -26.98 16.09
CA ASP A 516 1.04 -27.70 15.10
C ASP A 516 -0.38 -27.98 15.61
N GLN A 517 -0.51 -28.38 16.88
CA GLN A 517 -1.83 -28.57 17.51
C GLN A 517 -2.62 -27.25 17.60
N MET A 518 -1.97 -26.13 17.87
CA MET A 518 -2.61 -24.81 17.87
C MET A 518 -3.09 -24.40 16.47
N ARG A 519 -2.25 -24.56 15.44
CA ARG A 519 -2.62 -24.29 14.04
C ARG A 519 -3.81 -25.13 13.60
N GLN A 520 -3.83 -26.42 13.96
CA GLN A 520 -4.93 -27.32 13.67
C GLN A 520 -6.22 -26.96 14.41
N ALA A 521 -6.12 -26.43 15.64
CA ALA A 521 -7.28 -25.99 16.40
C ALA A 521 -7.90 -24.73 15.78
N LEU A 522 -7.07 -23.73 15.44
CA LEU A 522 -7.50 -22.46 14.83
C LEU A 522 -8.24 -22.63 13.49
N GLY A 523 -7.99 -23.71 12.75
CA GLY A 523 -8.70 -24.01 11.50
C GLY A 523 -10.12 -24.57 11.66
N LYS A 524 -10.66 -24.68 12.88
CA LYS A 524 -11.97 -25.30 13.18
C LYS A 524 -12.94 -24.29 13.79
N GLU A 525 -14.25 -24.46 13.53
CA GLU A 525 -15.31 -23.59 14.08
C GLU A 525 -15.40 -23.61 15.62
N ASN A 526 -14.96 -24.69 16.28
CA ASN A 526 -14.87 -24.81 17.74
C ASN A 526 -13.48 -25.36 18.12
N PRO A 527 -12.47 -24.49 18.30
CA PRO A 527 -11.10 -24.91 18.55
C PRO A 527 -10.96 -25.56 19.92
N VAL A 528 -10.61 -26.86 19.94
CA VAL A 528 -10.12 -27.53 21.16
C VAL A 528 -8.63 -27.78 20.97
N MET A 529 -7.81 -27.14 21.82
CA MET A 529 -6.37 -27.35 21.82
C MET A 529 -6.03 -28.79 22.22
N GLY A 530 -5.04 -29.39 21.55
CA GLY A 530 -4.47 -30.66 21.96
C GLY A 530 -3.69 -30.56 23.28
N GLU A 531 -3.36 -31.70 23.87
CA GLU A 531 -2.70 -31.79 25.20
C GLU A 531 -1.37 -31.01 25.24
N GLU A 532 -0.52 -31.11 24.22
CA GLU A 532 0.77 -30.42 24.21
C GLU A 532 0.61 -28.89 24.06
N ALA A 533 -0.38 -28.45 23.27
CA ALA A 533 -0.74 -27.03 23.16
C ALA A 533 -1.24 -26.47 24.49
N GLN A 534 -2.11 -27.19 25.21
CA GLN A 534 -2.61 -26.78 26.53
C GLN A 534 -1.47 -26.69 27.55
N VAL A 535 -0.60 -27.71 27.60
CA VAL A 535 0.57 -27.71 28.50
C VAL A 535 1.50 -26.54 28.21
N PHE A 536 1.69 -26.18 26.93
CA PHE A 536 2.45 -24.99 26.57
C PHE A 536 1.79 -23.72 27.07
N VAL A 537 0.49 -23.51 26.79
CA VAL A 537 -0.25 -22.31 27.21
C VAL A 537 -0.16 -22.12 28.73
N GLU A 538 -0.42 -23.18 29.49
CA GLU A 538 -0.37 -23.16 30.95
C GLU A 538 1.04 -22.85 31.47
N SER A 539 2.04 -23.57 30.96
CA SER A 539 3.44 -23.44 31.39
C SER A 539 4.04 -22.09 31.02
N PHE A 540 3.78 -21.61 29.81
CA PHE A 540 4.26 -20.32 29.32
C PHE A 540 3.62 -19.17 30.10
N SER A 541 2.31 -19.25 30.38
CA SER A 541 1.60 -18.25 31.20
C SER A 541 2.15 -18.18 32.63
N GLN A 542 2.44 -19.34 33.24
CA GLN A 542 3.06 -19.39 34.57
C GLN A 542 4.47 -18.79 34.56
N TRP A 543 5.30 -19.12 33.57
CA TRP A 543 6.64 -18.56 33.45
C TRP A 543 6.61 -17.05 33.21
N ALA A 544 5.73 -16.58 32.33
CA ALA A 544 5.53 -15.18 31.98
C ALA A 544 5.10 -14.32 33.19
N SER A 545 4.34 -14.89 34.13
CA SER A 545 3.92 -14.20 35.36
C SER A 545 5.05 -14.02 36.40
N GLY A 546 6.21 -14.64 36.18
CA GLY A 546 7.35 -14.60 37.10
C GLY A 546 8.65 -14.23 36.40
N THR A 547 9.65 -15.11 36.48
CA THR A 547 11.00 -14.88 35.94
C THR A 547 11.06 -14.72 34.41
N GLY A 548 9.99 -15.09 33.70
CA GLY A 548 9.89 -14.93 32.25
C GLY A 548 9.52 -13.53 31.79
N TRP A 549 8.93 -12.71 32.67
CA TRP A 549 8.42 -11.39 32.29
C TRP A 549 9.51 -10.49 31.69
N GLU A 550 10.72 -10.50 32.23
CA GLU A 550 11.83 -9.66 31.74
C GLU A 550 12.17 -9.99 30.27
N PHE A 551 12.16 -11.27 29.89
CA PHE A 551 12.42 -11.70 28.53
C PHE A 551 11.30 -11.28 27.56
N ILE A 552 10.06 -11.41 28.00
CA ILE A 552 8.87 -10.97 27.24
C ILE A 552 8.90 -9.45 27.05
N LEU A 553 9.12 -8.70 28.13
CA LEU A 553 9.18 -7.25 28.10
C LEU A 553 10.30 -6.76 27.19
N HIS A 554 11.51 -7.31 27.33
CA HIS A 554 12.65 -6.96 26.49
C HIS A 554 12.34 -7.21 25.00
N ARG A 555 11.71 -8.35 24.69
CA ARG A 555 11.32 -8.67 23.31
C ARG A 555 10.30 -7.69 22.75
N LEU A 556 9.25 -7.39 23.51
CA LEU A 556 8.20 -6.44 23.13
C LEU A 556 8.75 -5.02 22.96
N GLN A 557 9.62 -4.57 23.87
CA GLN A 557 10.31 -3.27 23.77
C GLN A 557 11.16 -3.17 22.51
N ARG A 558 11.92 -4.21 22.18
CA ARG A 558 12.78 -4.23 20.99
C ARG A 558 11.96 -4.24 19.69
N GLU A 559 10.90 -5.04 19.61
CA GLU A 559 10.06 -5.12 18.41
C GLU A 559 9.33 -3.80 18.15
N VAL A 560 8.70 -3.23 19.18
CA VAL A 560 7.98 -1.95 19.07
C VAL A 560 8.97 -0.79 18.84
N GLY A 561 10.10 -0.79 19.53
CA GLY A 561 11.09 0.28 19.43
C GLY A 561 11.77 0.36 18.06
N VAL A 562 12.08 -0.77 17.41
CA VAL A 562 12.70 -0.76 16.08
C VAL A 562 11.80 -0.10 15.03
N ALA A 563 10.52 -0.48 14.95
CA ALA A 563 9.58 0.12 14.00
C ALA A 563 9.38 1.62 14.27
N GLN A 564 9.28 2.01 15.55
CA GLN A 564 9.16 3.41 15.95
C GLN A 564 10.38 4.24 15.58
N GLU A 565 11.59 3.73 15.81
CA GLU A 565 12.81 4.43 15.44
C GLU A 565 12.94 4.57 13.92
N ILE A 566 12.53 3.57 13.12
CA ILE A 566 12.48 3.71 11.66
C ILE A 566 11.49 4.81 11.25
N ARG A 567 10.28 4.83 11.83
CA ARG A 567 9.30 5.91 11.55
C ARG A 567 9.82 7.28 11.98
N ARG A 568 10.53 7.35 13.11
CA ARG A 568 11.17 8.56 13.60
C ARG A 568 12.21 9.09 12.63
N LEU A 569 13.02 8.21 12.01
CA LEU A 569 13.97 8.59 10.96
C LEU A 569 13.27 9.30 9.79
N PHE A 570 12.20 8.69 9.26
CA PHE A 570 11.39 9.32 8.21
C PHE A 570 10.80 10.67 8.67
N LEU A 571 10.18 10.69 9.83
CA LEU A 571 9.45 11.84 10.34
C LEU A 571 10.37 13.05 10.57
N VAL A 572 11.57 12.85 11.13
CA VAL A 572 12.53 13.94 11.34
C VAL A 572 12.97 14.54 10.02
N THR A 573 13.32 13.72 9.03
CA THR A 573 13.73 14.20 7.71
C THR A 573 12.60 14.92 6.99
N TRP A 574 11.38 14.40 7.06
CA TRP A 574 10.20 15.06 6.47
C TRP A 574 9.82 16.36 7.18
N ARG A 575 10.01 16.46 8.50
CA ARG A 575 9.81 17.72 9.24
C ARG A 575 10.88 18.76 8.91
N ALA A 576 12.12 18.32 8.69
CA ALA A 576 13.20 19.21 8.26
C ALA A 576 13.00 19.69 6.81
N ASN A 577 12.35 18.89 5.96
CA ASN A 577 12.05 19.24 4.58
C ASN A 577 10.61 18.86 4.15
N PRO A 578 9.58 19.61 4.59
CA PRO A 578 8.18 19.30 4.27
C PRO A 578 7.89 19.34 2.78
N GLU A 579 8.63 20.14 2.01
CA GLU A 579 8.46 20.22 0.56
C GLU A 579 8.83 18.91 -0.15
N GLU A 580 9.91 18.26 0.29
CA GLU A 580 10.34 16.96 -0.23
C GLU A 580 9.34 15.87 0.14
N PHE A 581 8.80 15.90 1.37
CA PHE A 581 7.70 15.03 1.76
C PHE A 581 6.50 15.16 0.82
N TRP A 582 6.00 16.39 0.63
CA TRP A 582 4.85 16.61 -0.23
C TRP A 582 5.12 16.27 -1.71
N ARG A 583 6.36 16.41 -2.18
CA ARG A 583 6.78 15.96 -3.52
C ARG A 583 6.69 14.44 -3.63
N GLY A 584 7.22 13.71 -2.64
CA GLY A 584 7.14 12.24 -2.58
C GLY A 584 5.73 11.70 -2.40
N TYR A 585 4.93 12.32 -1.52
CA TYR A 585 3.51 12.02 -1.34
C TYR A 585 2.74 12.07 -2.66
N GLY A 586 3.07 13.03 -3.52
CA GLY A 586 2.43 13.14 -4.84
C GLY A 586 2.60 11.89 -5.71
N GLY A 587 3.73 11.18 -5.62
CA GLY A 587 3.93 9.90 -6.31
C GLY A 587 3.30 8.73 -5.55
N LEU A 588 3.39 8.73 -4.23
CA LEU A 588 2.81 7.69 -3.37
C LEU A 588 1.29 7.63 -3.50
N ALA A 589 0.62 8.78 -3.60
CA ALA A 589 -0.83 8.86 -3.56
C ALA A 589 -1.55 8.30 -4.81
N PHE A 590 -0.81 8.05 -5.89
CA PHE A 590 -1.33 7.37 -7.09
C PHE A 590 -1.07 5.86 -7.10
N LEU A 591 -0.35 5.34 -6.11
CA LEU A 591 -0.11 3.91 -6.01
C LEU A 591 -1.40 3.20 -5.58
N PRO A 592 -1.86 2.17 -6.30
CA PRO A 592 -3.04 1.38 -5.89
C PRO A 592 -2.93 0.84 -4.46
N GLY A 593 -1.74 0.41 -4.04
CA GLY A 593 -1.43 -0.10 -2.71
C GLY A 593 -1.36 0.97 -1.61
N ALA A 594 -1.41 2.26 -1.96
CA ALA A 594 -1.38 3.37 -1.01
C ALA A 594 -2.78 3.93 -0.66
N LYS A 595 -3.85 3.29 -1.14
CA LYS A 595 -5.23 3.77 -0.94
C LYS A 595 -5.60 3.91 0.54
N SER A 596 -5.19 2.95 1.38
CA SER A 596 -5.39 2.98 2.84
C SER A 596 -4.65 4.17 3.48
N ALA A 597 -3.37 4.35 3.15
CA ALA A 597 -2.57 5.47 3.65
C ALA A 597 -3.16 6.84 3.24
N CYS A 598 -3.65 6.96 2.01
CA CYS A 598 -4.30 8.18 1.53
C CYS A 598 -5.61 8.45 2.27
N GLN A 599 -6.40 7.42 2.54
CA GLN A 599 -7.62 7.55 3.32
C GLN A 599 -7.31 8.00 4.75
N ARG A 600 -6.31 7.41 5.42
CA ARG A 600 -5.90 7.81 6.78
C ARG A 600 -5.40 9.25 6.82
N ALA A 601 -4.64 9.69 5.81
CA ALA A 601 -4.20 11.07 5.69
C ALA A 601 -5.41 12.04 5.53
N ALA A 602 -6.38 11.67 4.70
CA ALA A 602 -7.61 12.45 4.52
C ALA A 602 -8.45 12.52 5.81
N ASP A 603 -8.64 11.40 6.49
CA ASP A 603 -9.37 11.33 7.76
C ASP A 603 -8.67 12.17 8.84
N THR A 604 -7.33 12.20 8.83
CA THR A 604 -6.54 13.06 9.72
C THR A 604 -6.82 14.54 9.45
N LEU A 605 -6.84 14.97 8.18
CA LEU A 605 -7.17 16.36 7.85
C LEU A 605 -8.57 16.76 8.31
N VAL A 606 -9.56 15.87 8.13
CA VAL A 606 -10.94 16.12 8.57
C VAL A 606 -11.04 16.19 10.10
N ALA A 607 -10.38 15.28 10.82
CA ALA A 607 -10.38 15.27 12.28
C ALA A 607 -9.76 16.55 12.90
N TYR A 608 -8.80 17.16 12.20
CA TYR A 608 -8.16 18.41 12.59
C TYR A 608 -8.95 19.67 12.16
N GLY A 609 -10.20 19.53 11.71
CA GLY A 609 -11.03 20.69 11.33
C GLY A 609 -10.73 21.27 9.95
N GLY A 610 -9.94 20.56 9.12
CA GLY A 610 -9.50 21.03 7.79
C GLY A 610 -10.61 21.57 6.88
N PRO A 611 -11.80 20.93 6.77
CA PRO A 611 -12.90 21.47 5.96
C PRO A 611 -13.37 22.86 6.41
N GLU A 612 -13.53 23.07 7.72
CA GLU A 612 -13.99 24.34 8.28
C GLU A 612 -12.88 25.40 8.21
N ASP A 613 -11.64 25.01 8.44
CA ASP A 613 -10.47 25.89 8.35
C ASP A 613 -10.18 26.36 6.92
N ALA A 614 -10.43 25.50 5.93
CA ALA A 614 -10.40 25.88 4.51
C ALA A 614 -11.49 26.93 4.22
N LEU A 615 -12.72 26.75 4.71
CA LEU A 615 -13.78 27.74 4.59
C LEU A 615 -13.44 29.06 5.28
N ARG A 616 -12.90 29.02 6.49
CA ARG A 616 -12.48 30.22 7.22
C ARG A 616 -11.39 30.98 6.47
N SER A 617 -10.47 30.27 5.81
CA SER A 617 -9.44 30.89 4.97
C SER A 617 -10.05 31.57 3.74
N ILE A 618 -11.01 30.91 3.06
CA ILE A 618 -11.75 31.51 1.94
C ILE A 618 -12.55 32.74 2.40
N ALA A 619 -13.23 32.65 3.54
CA ALA A 619 -13.97 33.74 4.17
C ALA A 619 -13.08 34.94 4.54
N ALA A 620 -11.79 34.70 4.77
CA ALA A 620 -10.75 35.69 5.00
C ALA A 620 -10.07 36.20 3.71
N TRP A 621 -10.68 35.94 2.54
CA TRP A 621 -10.21 36.39 1.22
C TRP A 621 -8.94 35.69 0.73
N ASP A 622 -8.64 34.48 1.20
CA ASP A 622 -7.58 33.66 0.61
C ASP A 622 -8.07 32.93 -0.65
N TYR A 623 -7.88 33.60 -1.78
CA TYR A 623 -8.18 33.07 -3.11
C TYR A 623 -7.37 31.82 -3.46
N ALA A 624 -6.17 31.65 -2.89
CA ALA A 624 -5.37 30.45 -3.14
C ALA A 624 -6.05 29.24 -2.51
N VAL A 625 -6.53 29.32 -1.27
CA VAL A 625 -7.29 28.21 -0.66
C VAL A 625 -8.60 27.96 -1.43
N GLY A 626 -9.27 29.03 -1.88
CA GLY A 626 -10.47 28.95 -2.72
C GLY A 626 -10.26 28.17 -4.02
N ASP A 627 -9.20 28.51 -4.76
CA ASP A 627 -8.79 27.82 -5.99
C ASP A 627 -8.51 26.34 -5.77
N ALA A 628 -7.82 25.99 -4.67
CA ALA A 628 -7.56 24.59 -4.34
C ALA A 628 -8.88 23.83 -4.09
N CYS A 629 -9.85 24.49 -3.45
CA CYS A 629 -11.18 23.95 -3.16
C CYS A 629 -12.13 23.97 -4.37
N GLY A 630 -11.66 24.32 -5.58
CA GLY A 630 -12.47 24.38 -6.80
C GLY A 630 -13.36 23.15 -7.04
N ARG A 631 -12.84 21.94 -6.78
CA ARG A 631 -13.61 20.69 -6.93
C ARG A 631 -14.66 20.46 -5.85
N VAL A 632 -14.48 21.03 -4.66
CA VAL A 632 -15.49 20.95 -3.58
C VAL A 632 -16.77 21.66 -4.00
N TRP A 633 -16.65 22.79 -4.70
CA TRP A 633 -17.78 23.50 -5.29
C TRP A 633 -18.50 22.68 -6.37
N ASP A 634 -17.76 21.89 -7.16
CA ASP A 634 -18.33 21.01 -8.19
C ASP A 634 -19.15 19.88 -7.53
N VAL A 635 -18.63 19.24 -6.49
CA VAL A 635 -19.35 18.19 -5.74
C VAL A 635 -20.59 18.76 -5.04
N LEU A 636 -20.50 19.97 -4.47
CA LEU A 636 -21.66 20.65 -3.90
C LEU A 636 -22.75 20.95 -4.92
N TRP A 637 -22.36 21.28 -6.16
CA TRP A 637 -23.30 21.51 -7.26
C TRP A 637 -24.05 20.24 -7.67
N GLU A 638 -23.39 19.10 -7.64
CA GLU A 638 -23.98 17.79 -7.94
C GLU A 638 -25.00 17.35 -6.88
N SER A 639 -24.82 17.78 -5.63
CA SER A 639 -25.79 17.57 -4.55
C SER A 639 -27.03 18.46 -4.72
N VAL A 640 -28.15 17.86 -5.16
CA VAL A 640 -29.45 18.54 -5.27
C VAL A 640 -29.87 19.28 -3.98
N PRO A 641 -29.79 18.70 -2.77
CA PRO A 641 -30.20 19.41 -1.56
C PRO A 641 -29.28 20.60 -1.24
N ASP A 642 -27.96 20.48 -1.42
CA ASP A 642 -27.01 21.57 -1.13
C ASP A 642 -27.09 22.68 -2.18
N ARG A 643 -27.21 22.31 -3.45
CA ARG A 643 -27.49 23.23 -4.56
C ARG A 643 -28.73 24.06 -4.30
N ASN A 644 -29.85 23.40 -4.01
CA ASN A 644 -31.10 24.09 -3.75
C ASN A 644 -30.96 25.02 -2.53
N ARG A 645 -30.25 24.59 -1.47
CA ARG A 645 -30.06 25.42 -0.27
C ARG A 645 -29.33 26.73 -0.59
N LEU A 646 -28.19 26.67 -1.29
CA LEU A 646 -27.42 27.86 -1.65
C LEU A 646 -28.19 28.76 -2.61
N VAL A 647 -28.76 28.19 -3.68
CA VAL A 647 -29.52 28.93 -4.70
C VAL A 647 -30.72 29.66 -4.06
N GLN A 648 -31.46 28.99 -3.18
CA GLN A 648 -32.61 29.59 -2.49
C GLN A 648 -32.18 30.69 -1.52
N ALA A 649 -31.05 30.51 -0.81
CA ALA A 649 -30.50 31.53 0.07
C ALA A 649 -30.06 32.78 -0.69
N VAL A 650 -29.44 32.62 -1.86
CA VAL A 650 -29.05 33.75 -2.73
C VAL A 650 -30.30 34.44 -3.29
N LEU A 651 -31.26 33.67 -3.83
CA LEU A 651 -32.50 34.20 -4.42
C LEU A 651 -33.32 35.03 -3.43
N HIS A 652 -33.42 34.55 -2.18
CA HIS A 652 -34.20 35.18 -1.10
C HIS A 652 -33.35 36.03 -0.15
N SER A 653 -32.12 36.36 -0.52
CA SER A 653 -31.30 37.30 0.24
C SER A 653 -32.01 38.66 0.34
N ASP A 654 -31.81 39.39 1.44
CA ASP A 654 -32.24 40.79 1.55
C ASP A 654 -31.31 41.70 0.74
N GLY A 655 -31.79 42.86 0.27
CA GLY A 655 -30.99 43.85 -0.47
C GLY A 655 -29.79 44.39 0.32
N LEU A 656 -29.84 44.31 1.64
CA LEU A 656 -28.76 44.69 2.57
C LEU A 656 -27.81 43.52 2.91
N SER A 657 -28.12 42.30 2.47
CA SER A 657 -27.26 41.12 2.71
C SER A 657 -26.09 41.11 1.73
N ASP A 658 -24.91 40.69 2.19
CA ASP A 658 -23.77 40.44 1.31
C ASP A 658 -24.09 39.38 0.23
N LEU A 659 -25.02 38.45 0.48
CA LEU A 659 -25.48 37.51 -0.56
C LEU A 659 -26.17 38.20 -1.75
N ASN A 660 -26.64 39.44 -1.59
CA ASN A 660 -27.20 40.22 -2.70
C ASN A 660 -26.14 40.52 -3.77
N SER A 661 -24.87 40.71 -3.41
CA SER A 661 -23.81 40.92 -4.40
C SER A 661 -23.53 39.65 -5.21
N VAL A 662 -23.69 38.46 -4.61
CA VAL A 662 -23.68 37.17 -5.33
C VAL A 662 -24.83 37.11 -6.33
N LEU A 663 -26.06 37.45 -5.91
CA LEU A 663 -27.24 37.46 -6.77
C LEU A 663 -27.03 38.38 -7.99
N VAL A 664 -26.56 39.60 -7.75
CA VAL A 664 -26.30 40.60 -8.79
C VAL A 664 -25.23 40.12 -9.76
N THR A 665 -24.11 39.62 -9.25
CA THR A 665 -22.98 39.15 -10.07
C THR A 665 -23.38 37.92 -10.90
N ALA A 666 -24.05 36.94 -10.29
CA ALA A 666 -24.53 35.75 -10.99
C ALA A 666 -25.52 36.12 -12.10
N THR A 667 -26.37 37.13 -11.86
CA THR A 667 -27.33 37.63 -12.84
C THR A 667 -26.62 38.35 -13.99
N LYS A 668 -25.64 39.22 -13.69
CA LYS A 668 -24.82 39.88 -14.71
C LYS A 668 -24.14 38.87 -15.64
N ASN A 669 -23.53 37.83 -15.09
CA ASN A 669 -22.86 36.78 -15.87
C ASN A 669 -23.81 36.07 -16.85
N VAL A 670 -25.06 35.80 -16.45
CA VAL A 670 -26.05 35.16 -17.34
C VAL A 670 -26.45 36.10 -18.48
N LEU A 671 -26.57 37.40 -18.20
CA LEU A 671 -26.98 38.42 -19.16
C LEU A 671 -25.90 38.79 -20.17
N GLU A 672 -24.68 38.28 -20.04
CA GLU A 672 -23.69 38.33 -21.12
C GLU A 672 -24.15 37.53 -22.34
N ARG A 673 -25.05 36.54 -22.14
CA ARG A 673 -25.63 35.75 -23.23
C ARG A 673 -26.74 36.56 -23.94
N PRO A 674 -26.66 36.74 -25.27
CA PRO A 674 -27.62 37.58 -26.01
C PRO A 674 -29.09 37.18 -25.82
N GLU A 675 -29.37 35.88 -25.74
CA GLU A 675 -30.72 35.33 -25.57
C GLU A 675 -31.29 35.62 -24.18
N ALA A 676 -30.48 35.43 -23.14
CA ALA A 676 -30.85 35.72 -21.76
C ALA A 676 -31.06 37.24 -21.54
N ARG A 677 -30.20 38.05 -22.17
CA ARG A 677 -30.35 39.51 -22.18
C ARG A 677 -31.66 39.94 -22.83
N SER A 678 -31.97 39.41 -24.01
CA SER A 678 -33.23 39.70 -24.72
C SER A 678 -34.45 39.34 -23.88
N LEU A 679 -34.42 38.19 -23.19
CA LEU A 679 -35.47 37.79 -22.26
C LEU A 679 -35.62 38.80 -21.09
N ALA A 680 -34.53 39.16 -20.43
CA ALA A 680 -34.55 40.10 -19.32
C ALA A 680 -35.00 41.51 -19.74
N GLU A 681 -34.62 41.98 -20.92
CA GLU A 681 -35.08 43.26 -21.47
C GLU A 681 -36.59 43.25 -21.76
N LYS A 682 -37.13 42.14 -22.29
CA LYS A 682 -38.57 41.96 -22.48
C LYS A 682 -39.33 42.00 -21.15
N VAL A 683 -38.82 41.29 -20.13
CA VAL A 683 -39.39 41.28 -18.78
C VAL A 683 -39.34 42.67 -18.16
N ALA A 684 -38.21 43.38 -18.22
CA ALA A 684 -38.06 44.73 -17.68
C ALA A 684 -39.02 45.73 -18.35
N ARG A 685 -39.20 45.66 -19.67
CA ARG A 685 -40.19 46.48 -20.39
C ARG A 685 -41.62 46.17 -19.94
N SER A 686 -41.96 44.90 -19.71
CA SER A 686 -43.29 44.51 -19.21
C SER A 686 -43.60 45.05 -17.81
N LEU A 687 -42.56 45.38 -17.04
CA LEU A 687 -42.63 45.96 -15.70
C LEU A 687 -42.53 47.49 -15.71
N GLY A 688 -42.47 48.14 -16.87
CA GLY A 688 -42.30 49.60 -17.00
C GLY A 688 -40.93 50.11 -16.54
N LYS A 689 -39.90 49.26 -16.52
CA LYS A 689 -38.53 49.60 -16.11
C LYS A 689 -37.65 50.00 -17.30
N SER A 690 -36.56 50.71 -17.03
CA SER A 690 -35.55 51.08 -18.03
C SER A 690 -34.91 49.84 -18.69
N ILE A 691 -34.41 49.98 -19.92
CA ILE A 691 -33.69 48.92 -20.66
C ILE A 691 -32.23 48.81 -20.20
N ASP A 692 -31.73 49.79 -19.43
CA ASP A 692 -30.40 49.72 -18.82
C ASP A 692 -30.38 48.71 -17.64
N LEU A 693 -30.38 47.43 -17.99
CA LEU A 693 -30.42 46.31 -17.04
C LEU A 693 -29.21 46.31 -16.11
N LEU A 694 -28.02 46.67 -16.58
CA LEU A 694 -26.80 46.66 -15.75
C LEU A 694 -26.88 47.69 -14.62
N ARG A 695 -27.48 48.86 -14.90
CA ARG A 695 -27.74 49.88 -13.89
C ARG A 695 -28.82 49.44 -12.89
N ILE A 696 -29.93 48.87 -13.38
CA ILE A 696 -30.99 48.33 -12.50
C ILE A 696 -30.44 47.26 -11.56
N LEU A 697 -29.59 46.36 -12.07
CA LEU A 697 -28.94 45.30 -11.31
C LEU A 697 -27.98 45.81 -10.24
N ALA A 698 -27.38 46.99 -10.44
CA ALA A 698 -26.44 47.59 -9.49
C ALA A 698 -27.12 48.49 -8.45
N GLU A 699 -28.22 49.15 -8.80
CA GLU A 699 -28.77 50.27 -8.02
C GLU A 699 -30.17 50.00 -7.43
N ASP A 700 -30.95 49.05 -7.98
CA ASP A 700 -32.32 48.75 -7.53
C ASP A 700 -32.49 47.24 -7.22
N PRO A 701 -32.19 46.82 -5.97
CA PRO A 701 -32.31 45.41 -5.55
C PRO A 701 -33.73 44.85 -5.65
N THR A 702 -34.75 45.70 -5.53
CA THR A 702 -36.16 45.29 -5.59
C THR A 702 -36.56 44.99 -7.03
N ALA A 703 -36.25 45.90 -7.97
CA ALA A 703 -36.49 45.67 -9.40
C ALA A 703 -35.63 44.51 -9.95
N THR A 704 -34.41 44.36 -9.45
CA THR A 704 -33.52 43.22 -9.79
C THR A 704 -34.17 41.89 -9.48
N ARG A 705 -34.73 41.72 -8.28
CA ARG A 705 -35.43 40.49 -7.89
C ARG A 705 -36.69 40.27 -8.70
N GLU A 706 -37.48 41.32 -8.94
CA GLU A 706 -38.73 41.21 -9.70
C GLU A 706 -38.48 40.75 -11.15
N ILE A 707 -37.44 41.29 -11.79
CA ILE A 707 -37.00 40.86 -13.13
C ILE A 707 -36.47 39.42 -13.07
N LEU A 708 -35.59 39.11 -12.12
CA LEU A 708 -34.97 37.79 -11.98
C LEU A 708 -36.01 36.69 -11.77
N ILE A 709 -36.98 36.87 -10.85
CA ILE A 709 -38.03 35.88 -10.57
C ILE A 709 -38.83 35.56 -11.84
N ARG A 710 -39.14 36.56 -12.67
CA ARG A 710 -39.83 36.36 -13.94
C ARG A 710 -38.94 35.73 -15.02
N CYS A 711 -37.64 35.97 -15.01
CA CYS A 711 -36.70 35.29 -15.91
C CYS A 711 -36.50 33.82 -15.53
N LEU A 712 -36.51 33.48 -14.23
CA LEU A 712 -36.37 32.12 -13.73
C LEU A 712 -37.53 31.18 -14.10
N THR A 713 -38.64 31.70 -14.66
CA THR A 713 -39.70 30.84 -15.24
C THR A 713 -39.27 30.17 -16.53
N ASP A 714 -38.25 30.71 -17.21
CA ASP A 714 -37.60 30.06 -18.35
C ASP A 714 -36.59 29.01 -17.85
N PRO A 715 -36.72 27.72 -18.22
CA PRO A 715 -35.84 26.67 -17.73
C PRO A 715 -34.36 26.85 -18.11
N SER A 716 -34.08 27.38 -19.31
CA SER A 716 -32.72 27.61 -19.81
C SER A 716 -32.04 28.75 -19.06
N PHE A 717 -32.79 29.83 -18.79
CA PHE A 717 -32.32 30.92 -17.95
C PHE A 717 -32.06 30.45 -16.52
N ARG A 718 -32.98 29.68 -15.94
CA ARG A 718 -32.86 29.14 -14.58
C ARG A 718 -31.63 28.27 -14.41
N GLU A 719 -31.43 27.28 -15.27
CA GLU A 719 -30.25 26.41 -15.21
C GLU A 719 -28.94 27.21 -15.33
N SER A 720 -28.92 28.19 -16.24
CA SER A 720 -27.77 29.06 -16.45
C SER A 720 -27.48 29.93 -15.23
N TRP A 721 -28.52 30.44 -14.56
CA TRP A 721 -28.40 31.25 -13.36
C TRP A 721 -27.96 30.44 -12.15
N GLU A 722 -28.56 29.27 -11.92
CA GLU A 722 -28.16 28.36 -10.84
C GLU A 722 -26.68 27.97 -10.99
N ARG A 723 -26.21 27.64 -12.20
CA ARG A 723 -24.78 27.41 -12.48
C ARG A 723 -23.93 28.64 -12.22
N SER A 724 -24.42 29.82 -12.60
CA SER A 724 -23.71 31.08 -12.41
C SER A 724 -23.46 31.39 -10.93
N VAL A 725 -24.41 31.09 -10.03
CA VAL A 725 -24.22 31.23 -8.57
C VAL A 725 -23.00 30.44 -8.09
N PHE A 726 -22.82 29.20 -8.55
CA PHE A 726 -21.67 28.36 -8.21
C PHE A 726 -20.38 28.79 -8.90
N LEU A 727 -20.45 29.27 -10.15
CA LEU A 727 -19.28 29.83 -10.85
C LEU A 727 -18.76 31.08 -10.15
N VAL A 728 -19.65 31.93 -9.65
CA VAL A 728 -19.30 33.12 -8.87
C VAL A 728 -18.69 32.74 -7.52
N ALA A 729 -19.14 31.64 -6.90
CA ALA A 729 -18.51 31.07 -5.70
C ALA A 729 -17.11 30.50 -5.97
N LYS A 730 -16.91 29.88 -7.13
CA LYS A 730 -15.69 29.15 -7.50
C LYS A 730 -14.60 30.04 -8.08
N PHE A 731 -14.96 31.00 -8.92
CA PHE A 731 -14.03 31.80 -9.73
C PHE A 731 -14.23 33.32 -9.60
N GLY A 732 -15.22 33.76 -8.83
CA GLY A 732 -15.52 35.18 -8.64
C GLY A 732 -15.04 35.72 -7.29
N ASP A 733 -15.02 37.06 -7.17
CA ASP A 733 -14.69 37.79 -5.95
C ASP A 733 -15.69 37.60 -4.79
N GLN A 734 -16.65 36.69 -4.95
CA GLN A 734 -17.75 36.47 -4.00
C GLN A 734 -17.59 35.16 -3.22
N SER A 735 -16.52 34.39 -3.45
CA SER A 735 -16.20 33.19 -2.68
C SER A 735 -16.14 33.44 -1.16
N PRO A 736 -15.63 34.59 -0.64
CA PRO A 736 -15.58 34.83 0.80
C PRO A 736 -16.96 35.00 1.41
N ILE A 737 -17.88 35.66 0.69
CA ILE A 737 -19.25 35.92 1.14
C ILE A 737 -20.03 34.60 1.28
N ILE A 738 -19.89 33.71 0.29
CA ILE A 738 -20.55 32.40 0.32
C ILE A 738 -19.92 31.53 1.42
N ALA A 739 -18.60 31.56 1.60
CA ALA A 739 -17.93 30.84 2.68
C ALA A 739 -18.41 31.30 4.07
N GLN A 740 -18.54 32.62 4.30
CA GLN A 740 -19.11 33.17 5.54
C GLN A 740 -20.55 32.72 5.77
N TRP A 741 -21.36 32.69 4.71
CA TRP A 741 -22.72 32.17 4.81
C TRP A 741 -22.75 30.69 5.18
N ILE A 742 -21.92 29.85 4.56
CA ILE A 742 -21.80 28.42 4.89
C ILE A 742 -21.39 28.24 6.36
N LEU A 743 -20.38 28.97 6.84
CA LEU A 743 -19.92 28.92 8.23
C LEU A 743 -21.03 29.32 9.23
N SER A 744 -21.95 30.19 8.83
CA SER A 744 -23.05 30.65 9.70
C SER A 744 -24.23 29.65 9.81
N ARG A 745 -24.26 28.58 9.01
CA ARG A 745 -25.39 27.65 8.90
C ARG A 745 -24.93 26.20 9.01
N LYS A 746 -25.38 25.51 10.05
CA LYS A 746 -24.98 24.11 10.33
C LYS A 746 -25.24 23.18 9.14
N GLU A 747 -26.42 23.25 8.54
CA GLU A 747 -26.80 22.36 7.44
C GLU A 747 -25.99 22.64 6.16
N ALA A 748 -25.54 23.87 5.96
CA ALA A 748 -24.65 24.22 4.85
C ALA A 748 -23.21 23.75 5.11
N LEU A 749 -22.74 23.92 6.36
CA LEU A 749 -21.44 23.42 6.80
C LEU A 749 -21.35 21.90 6.70
N ASP A 750 -22.41 21.17 7.07
CA ASP A 750 -22.48 19.71 6.92
C ASP A 750 -22.36 19.29 5.43
N GLY A 751 -23.05 20.00 4.53
CA GLY A 751 -22.93 19.79 3.09
C GLY A 751 -21.51 20.06 2.58
N TRP A 752 -20.87 21.13 3.04
CA TRP A 752 -19.47 21.42 2.72
C TRP A 752 -18.52 20.32 3.21
N ASN A 753 -18.65 19.92 4.47
CA ASN A 753 -17.81 18.87 5.08
C ASN A 753 -17.92 17.56 4.30
N HIS A 754 -19.14 17.21 3.86
CA HIS A 754 -19.38 16.05 3.02
C HIS A 754 -18.67 16.18 1.66
N ALA A 755 -18.91 17.28 0.93
CA ALA A 755 -18.31 17.51 -0.37
C ALA A 755 -16.77 17.57 -0.33
N PHE A 756 -16.22 18.16 0.73
CA PHE A 756 -14.77 18.20 0.98
C PHE A 756 -14.20 16.79 1.18
N THR A 757 -14.89 15.95 1.96
CA THR A 757 -14.49 14.56 2.21
C THR A 757 -14.57 13.71 0.94
N VAL A 758 -15.62 13.88 0.13
CA VAL A 758 -15.73 13.22 -1.19
C VAL A 758 -14.57 13.63 -2.09
N THR A 759 -14.27 14.92 -2.16
CA THR A 759 -13.16 15.45 -2.98
C THR A 759 -11.80 14.89 -2.54
N LEU A 760 -11.56 14.74 -1.23
CA LEU A 760 -10.34 14.12 -0.70
C LEU A 760 -10.19 12.66 -1.11
N ARG A 761 -11.30 11.90 -1.16
CA ARG A 761 -11.30 10.50 -1.57
C ARG A 761 -11.05 10.34 -3.06
N ASP A 762 -11.63 11.21 -3.87
CA ASP A 762 -11.56 11.14 -5.33
C ASP A 762 -10.26 11.73 -5.90
N ASN A 763 -9.60 12.61 -5.15
CA ASN A 763 -8.34 13.23 -5.55
C ASN A 763 -7.34 13.32 -4.39
N PRO A 764 -6.44 12.34 -4.23
CA PRO A 764 -5.44 12.34 -3.17
C PRO A 764 -4.49 13.55 -3.18
N LEU A 765 -4.27 14.19 -4.33
CA LEU A 765 -3.45 15.42 -4.41
C LEU A 765 -4.15 16.66 -3.85
N PHE A 766 -5.48 16.63 -3.73
CA PHE A 766 -6.26 17.72 -3.14
C PHE A 766 -5.78 18.01 -1.71
N LEU A 767 -5.50 16.95 -0.93
CA LEU A 767 -4.97 17.06 0.43
C LEU A 767 -3.70 17.92 0.49
N ARG A 768 -2.71 17.63 -0.38
CA ARG A 768 -1.47 18.43 -0.47
C ARG A 768 -1.77 19.88 -0.84
N ALA A 769 -2.64 20.09 -1.82
CA ALA A 769 -2.95 21.42 -2.33
C ALA A 769 -3.60 22.30 -1.25
N VAL A 770 -4.56 21.77 -0.49
CA VAL A 770 -5.23 22.50 0.59
C VAL A 770 -4.27 22.75 1.75
N VAL A 771 -3.59 21.72 2.27
CA VAL A 771 -2.72 21.86 3.46
C VAL A 771 -1.60 22.88 3.20
N LYS A 772 -0.94 22.81 2.04
CA LYS A 772 0.09 23.80 1.70
C LYS A 772 -0.46 25.22 1.63
N ARG A 773 -1.64 25.43 1.05
CA ARG A 773 -2.22 26.77 0.90
C ARG A 773 -2.73 27.33 2.23
N MET A 774 -3.38 26.51 3.07
CA MET A 774 -3.76 26.89 4.43
C MET A 774 -2.55 27.31 5.28
N ALA A 775 -1.39 26.65 5.10
CA ALA A 775 -0.16 27.04 5.78
C ALA A 775 0.39 28.42 5.34
N HIS A 776 0.06 28.89 4.13
CA HIS A 776 0.51 30.19 3.60
C HIS A 776 -0.48 31.32 3.90
N ALA A 777 -1.77 31.00 4.03
CA ALA A 777 -2.90 31.94 4.20
C ALA A 777 -2.71 32.99 5.30
N LYS A 778 -2.06 32.59 6.39
CA LYS A 778 -1.89 33.43 7.60
C LYS A 778 -0.43 33.48 8.05
N ALA A 779 0.50 33.56 7.09
CA ALA A 779 1.91 33.68 7.38
C ALA A 779 2.18 34.85 8.35
N GLY A 780 2.62 34.55 9.58
CA GLY A 780 2.88 35.53 10.64
C GLY A 780 2.11 35.29 11.95
N GLU A 781 1.01 34.53 11.92
CA GLU A 781 0.34 34.06 13.13
C GLU A 781 1.08 32.84 13.70
N LEU A 782 1.77 33.02 14.83
CA LEU A 782 2.58 31.97 15.47
C LEU A 782 1.75 30.75 15.87
N THR A 783 0.52 30.97 16.33
CA THR A 783 -0.43 29.90 16.73
C THR A 783 -0.85 29.07 15.52
N TRP A 784 -1.31 29.72 14.45
CA TRP A 784 -1.72 29.06 13.20
C TRP A 784 -0.58 28.28 12.54
N THR A 785 0.62 28.88 12.51
CA THR A 785 1.81 28.21 11.97
C THR A 785 2.15 26.95 12.78
N SER A 786 1.98 27.00 14.10
CA SER A 786 2.15 25.82 14.96
C SER A 786 1.07 24.76 14.72
N GLU A 787 -0.18 25.15 14.51
CA GLU A 787 -1.30 24.24 14.23
C GLU A 787 -1.11 23.53 12.89
N MET A 788 -0.75 24.26 11.84
CA MET A 788 -0.47 23.68 10.53
C MET A 788 0.72 22.72 10.55
N ARG A 789 1.79 23.03 11.31
CA ARG A 789 2.91 22.08 11.50
C ARG A 789 2.50 20.82 12.26
N LYS A 790 1.61 20.93 13.25
CA LYS A 790 1.06 19.77 13.97
C LYS A 790 0.21 18.91 13.03
N LEU A 791 -0.62 19.52 12.20
CA LEU A 791 -1.41 18.86 11.17
C LEU A 791 -0.52 18.13 10.15
N GLU A 792 0.50 18.79 9.60
CA GLU A 792 1.44 18.18 8.66
C GLU A 792 2.14 16.96 9.28
N GLN A 793 2.60 17.09 10.52
CA GLN A 793 3.21 15.98 11.25
C GLN A 793 2.22 14.83 11.48
N ALA A 794 0.96 15.13 11.83
CA ALA A 794 -0.07 14.11 12.02
C ALA A 794 -0.33 13.34 10.72
N ILE A 795 -0.37 14.04 9.58
CA ILE A 795 -0.50 13.42 8.26
C ILE A 795 0.70 12.53 7.93
N MET A 796 1.93 13.01 8.17
CA MET A 796 3.15 12.22 7.97
C MET A 796 3.11 10.93 8.79
N THR A 797 2.74 11.02 10.08
CA THR A 797 2.60 9.86 10.96
C THR A 797 1.50 8.91 10.50
N ALA A 798 0.35 9.42 10.04
CA ALA A 798 -0.74 8.59 9.53
C ALA A 798 -0.33 7.72 8.33
N ILE A 799 0.55 8.23 7.47
CA ILE A 799 1.12 7.47 6.34
C ILE A 799 2.16 6.46 6.82
N LEU A 800 3.10 6.88 7.70
CA LEU A 800 4.16 6.00 8.20
C LEU A 800 3.66 4.80 9.01
N THR A 801 2.48 4.94 9.61
CA THR A 801 1.82 3.88 10.39
C THR A 801 0.87 3.02 9.56
N ASP A 802 0.78 3.25 8.24
CA ASP A 802 -0.06 2.42 7.35
C ASP A 802 0.65 1.13 6.95
N ARG A 803 0.30 0.03 7.63
CA ARG A 803 0.88 -1.29 7.38
C ARG A 803 0.68 -1.77 5.94
N LEU A 804 -0.54 -1.62 5.42
CA LEU A 804 -0.90 -2.12 4.08
C LEU A 804 -0.07 -1.45 2.99
N LEU A 805 0.21 -0.14 3.12
CA LEU A 805 1.13 0.57 2.24
C LEU A 805 2.50 -0.13 2.21
N TRP A 806 3.08 -0.42 3.37
CA TRP A 806 4.40 -1.02 3.45
C TRP A 806 4.41 -2.46 2.95
N GLU A 807 3.41 -3.27 3.32
CA GLU A 807 3.25 -4.65 2.85
C GLU A 807 3.19 -4.69 1.31
N ASN A 808 2.32 -3.85 0.73
CA ASN A 808 2.19 -3.72 -0.71
C ASN A 808 3.48 -3.26 -1.38
N LEU A 809 4.25 -2.35 -0.75
CA LEU A 809 5.52 -1.85 -1.32
C LEU A 809 6.68 -2.87 -1.24
N ILE A 810 6.62 -3.83 -0.31
CA ILE A 810 7.58 -4.91 -0.21
C ILE A 810 7.22 -6.06 -1.16
N GLU A 811 5.94 -6.43 -1.22
CA GLU A 811 5.43 -7.46 -2.13
C GLU A 811 5.50 -7.01 -3.59
N ASP A 812 5.09 -5.76 -3.86
CA ASP A 812 5.13 -5.13 -5.16
C ASP A 812 5.83 -3.77 -5.06
N LYS A 813 7.08 -3.71 -5.51
CA LYS A 813 7.91 -2.50 -5.48
C LYS A 813 7.33 -1.33 -6.31
N THR A 814 6.31 -1.60 -7.14
CA THR A 814 5.53 -0.60 -7.88
C THR A 814 4.28 -0.13 -7.13
N GLY A 815 4.05 -0.59 -5.90
CA GLY A 815 2.93 -0.19 -5.05
C GLY A 815 1.57 -0.70 -5.53
N GLY A 816 1.49 -1.93 -6.03
CA GLY A 816 0.25 -2.57 -6.46
C GLY A 816 -0.17 -2.26 -7.91
N ILE A 817 0.64 -1.52 -8.68
CA ILE A 817 0.38 -1.26 -10.10
C ILE A 817 0.45 -2.56 -10.90
N SER A 818 1.37 -3.47 -10.54
CA SER A 818 1.47 -4.78 -11.18
C SER A 818 0.20 -5.63 -10.95
N THR A 819 -0.36 -5.60 -9.74
CA THR A 819 -1.57 -6.33 -9.36
C THR A 819 -2.85 -5.69 -9.92
N TYR A 820 -2.93 -4.36 -9.95
CA TYR A 820 -4.07 -3.62 -10.51
C TYR A 820 -4.19 -3.82 -12.04
N ALA A 821 -3.06 -3.86 -12.74
CA ALA A 821 -3.02 -4.18 -14.17
C ALA A 821 -3.55 -5.60 -14.45
N ARG A 822 -3.15 -6.60 -13.64
CA ARG A 822 -3.67 -7.98 -13.77
C ARG A 822 -5.18 -8.08 -13.59
N LYS A 823 -5.76 -7.34 -12.64
CA LYS A 823 -7.21 -7.40 -12.35
C LYS A 823 -8.07 -6.71 -13.41
N ASN A 824 -7.61 -5.59 -13.97
CA ASN A 824 -8.42 -4.77 -14.88
C ASN A 824 -8.21 -5.07 -16.38
N ILE A 825 -7.39 -6.07 -16.71
CA ILE A 825 -7.27 -6.61 -18.08
C ILE A 825 -8.34 -7.69 -18.36
N SER A 826 -9.21 -8.02 -17.40
CA SER A 826 -10.38 -8.88 -17.66
C SER A 826 -11.60 -8.09 -18.18
N ILE A 827 -11.68 -8.02 -19.51
CA ILE A 827 -12.89 -8.03 -20.39
C ILE A 827 -13.64 -6.69 -20.58
N PRO A 828 -14.03 -6.30 -21.83
CA PRO A 828 -14.36 -7.16 -22.99
C PRO A 828 -13.24 -7.43 -23.98
#